data_AF-A0A916QBQ5-F1
#
_entry.id   AF-A0A916QBQ5-F1
#
_cell.length_a   1.000
_cell.length_b   1.000
_cell.length_c   1.000
_cell.angle_alpha   90.00
_cell.angle_beta   90.00
_cell.angle_gamma   90.00
#
_symmetry.space_group_name_H-M   'P 1'
#
loop_
_entity.id
_entity.type
_entity.pdbx_description
1 polymer ?
#
loop_
_entity_poly.entity_id
_entity_poly.type
_entity_poly.pdbx_seq_one_letter_code
_entity_poly.pdbx_strand_id
1 'polypeptide(L)'
;MKVKIRKLKEKIWKWIKNNLCIIFIVILFLILIKNFYELNYYSSYEKIYDGFIETIKVSVTILISMLGFSVSIYVFLNNTFQNRRNSNQFEREVIDLFQNRKRNKLMISVFFSAIAITVECIIIIFQSSVKAFFSAMKISLSLSVYTAITGIILITLYNIYKLVHFTYGIINYEEGLSKLAKQQMDEYDKISYYQEMTKGEFLNLVNNIEVIVERLIENHSHAKMSSTYDSDLKRAICDGITDSGDITTREILAEDYKKIINYRNLLLQNKSIADSRNVAMGDQIKSIMNRLFQNYLKSELLTGVSISNFTICNADLEKTSFSNSLLKNIYFDGKTNLKNTDFRDSTLNGVHFKETNCENANFTNCKLIGILFDTKMKLQRTIFTNADLSGMDRIGPCDKEGALLNFDYSNFSKANLSHLDIYNTTFEFADFSDVRLVDAKIGDSAQKENNIIFSYANMEKANLLRSIIKRCNFQNANLQEATFTYSILEKVSFEEARLNKSSFSECKIENCYFGKSYCANLSMKGAIISDSSFIFAIMISVDMSNVHLEQISFCDAVCRDTLWINARIENSNFERCVLSNARFVGDAKNRIRISNCKFINTNFSDVAIANVEFYKCDFKGADFTNARLINVKFIECKNLDNTVTQKIWMEEVAFIKSEKPKYGKLEDLNWRHFSEESYGKEAI
;
A
#
# COMPACT_ATOMS: atom_id res chain seq x y z
N MET A 1 -35.72 -9.22 -31.05
CA MET A 1 -37.03 -9.83 -30.69
C MET A 1 -37.10 -10.29 -29.22
N LYS A 2 -36.15 -11.10 -28.72
CA LYS A 2 -36.09 -11.56 -27.31
C LYS A 2 -36.12 -10.43 -26.25
N VAL A 3 -35.47 -9.28 -26.49
CA VAL A 3 -35.51 -8.11 -25.59
C VAL A 3 -36.89 -7.43 -25.57
N LYS A 4 -37.59 -7.35 -26.70
CA LYS A 4 -38.97 -6.82 -26.77
C LYS A 4 -39.96 -7.75 -26.05
N ILE A 5 -39.80 -9.07 -26.20
CA ILE A 5 -40.63 -10.08 -25.51
C ILE A 5 -40.36 -10.06 -23.99
N ARG A 6 -39.10 -9.90 -23.56
CA ARG A 6 -38.76 -9.74 -22.14
C ARG A 6 -39.33 -8.45 -21.54
N LYS A 7 -39.25 -7.32 -22.24
CA LYS A 7 -39.89 -6.05 -21.83
C LYS A 7 -41.41 -6.15 -21.80
N LEU A 8 -42.02 -6.91 -22.72
CA LEU A 8 -43.45 -7.18 -22.73
C LEU A 8 -43.85 -8.09 -21.57
N LYS A 9 -43.10 -9.17 -21.29
CA LYS A 9 -43.29 -10.02 -20.12
C LYS A 9 -43.11 -9.24 -18.81
N GLU A 10 -42.10 -8.40 -18.68
CA GLU A 10 -41.91 -7.52 -17.52
C GLU A 10 -43.07 -6.51 -17.40
N LYS A 11 -43.55 -5.92 -18.50
CA LYS A 11 -44.74 -5.05 -18.48
C LYS A 11 -46.01 -5.80 -18.07
N ILE A 12 -46.24 -6.98 -18.63
CA ILE A 12 -47.41 -7.82 -18.31
C ILE A 12 -47.32 -8.31 -16.88
N TRP A 13 -46.15 -8.75 -16.41
CA TRP A 13 -45.96 -9.22 -15.03
C TRP A 13 -46.02 -8.06 -14.03
N LYS A 14 -45.53 -6.86 -14.39
CA LYS A 14 -45.72 -5.63 -13.61
C LYS A 14 -47.17 -5.16 -13.62
N TRP A 15 -47.90 -5.36 -14.72
CA TRP A 15 -49.34 -5.08 -14.83
C TRP A 15 -50.16 -6.07 -13.99
N ILE A 16 -49.88 -7.38 -14.08
CA ILE A 16 -50.48 -8.42 -13.23
C ILE A 16 -50.13 -8.15 -11.76
N LYS A 17 -48.87 -7.82 -11.43
CA LYS A 17 -48.46 -7.46 -10.06
C LYS A 17 -49.17 -6.21 -9.53
N ASN A 18 -49.36 -5.19 -10.38
CA ASN A 18 -50.13 -3.99 -10.07
C ASN A 18 -51.64 -4.26 -9.92
N ASN A 19 -52.17 -5.32 -10.56
CA ASN A 19 -53.61 -5.58 -10.67
C ASN A 19 -54.06 -6.92 -10.05
N LEU A 20 -53.19 -7.70 -9.40
CA LEU A 20 -53.50 -8.95 -8.68
C LEU A 20 -54.66 -8.77 -7.69
N CYS A 21 -54.68 -7.61 -7.06
CA CYS A 21 -55.72 -7.13 -6.19
C CYS A 21 -57.07 -6.92 -6.89
N ILE A 22 -57.06 -6.36 -8.10
CA ILE A 22 -58.26 -6.21 -8.93
C ILE A 22 -58.77 -7.59 -9.35
N ILE A 23 -57.87 -8.53 -9.69
CA ILE A 23 -58.22 -9.91 -10.00
C ILE A 23 -58.88 -10.60 -8.79
N PHE A 24 -58.35 -10.40 -7.59
CA PHE A 24 -58.94 -10.93 -6.35
C PHE A 24 -60.32 -10.32 -6.06
N ILE A 25 -60.48 -9.01 -6.25
CA ILE A 25 -61.77 -8.30 -6.16
C ILE A 25 -62.76 -8.84 -7.20
N VAL A 26 -62.31 -9.12 -8.42
CA VAL A 26 -63.15 -9.72 -9.48
C VAL A 26 -63.54 -11.16 -9.14
N ILE A 27 -62.65 -11.96 -8.55
CA ILE A 27 -62.97 -13.32 -8.08
C ILE A 27 -64.01 -13.26 -6.94
N LEU A 28 -63.82 -12.37 -5.98
CA LEU A 28 -64.79 -12.11 -4.91
C LEU A 28 -66.14 -11.63 -5.46
N PHE A 29 -66.11 -10.75 -6.46
CA PHE A 29 -67.30 -10.28 -7.17
C PHE A 29 -68.01 -11.42 -7.91
N LEU A 30 -67.26 -12.33 -8.54
CA LEU A 30 -67.79 -13.51 -9.21
C LEU A 30 -68.37 -14.52 -8.22
N ILE A 31 -67.79 -14.69 -7.04
CA ILE A 31 -68.33 -15.54 -5.95
C ILE A 31 -69.63 -14.93 -5.42
N LEU A 32 -69.65 -13.61 -5.18
CA LEU A 32 -70.86 -12.89 -4.75
C LEU A 32 -71.96 -12.96 -5.81
N ILE A 33 -71.64 -12.77 -7.10
CA ILE A 33 -72.58 -12.94 -8.21
C ILE A 33 -73.06 -14.37 -8.32
N LYS A 34 -72.19 -15.38 -8.16
CA LYS A 34 -72.57 -16.79 -8.22
C LYS A 34 -73.59 -17.12 -7.12
N ASN A 35 -73.31 -16.75 -5.87
CA ASN A 35 -74.23 -16.94 -4.76
C ASN A 35 -75.55 -16.16 -4.96
N PHE A 36 -75.48 -15.00 -5.61
CA PHE A 36 -76.64 -14.17 -5.98
C PHE A 36 -77.45 -14.74 -7.15
N TYR A 37 -76.82 -15.48 -8.07
CA TYR A 37 -77.49 -16.15 -9.18
C TYR A 37 -78.18 -17.44 -8.72
N GLU A 38 -77.60 -18.17 -7.76
CA GLU A 38 -78.23 -19.33 -7.11
C GLU A 38 -79.49 -18.93 -6.29
N LEU A 39 -79.57 -17.70 -5.79
CA LEU A 39 -80.75 -17.13 -5.12
C LEU A 39 -81.98 -16.99 -6.03
N ASN A 40 -81.79 -16.82 -7.36
CA ASN A 40 -82.87 -16.67 -8.34
C ASN A 40 -83.61 -17.98 -8.68
N TYR A 41 -83.13 -19.13 -8.20
CA TYR A 41 -83.68 -20.46 -8.52
C TYR A 41 -84.61 -21.03 -7.44
N TYR A 42 -84.74 -20.37 -6.28
CA TYR A 42 -85.56 -20.87 -5.17
C TYR A 42 -87.00 -20.32 -5.20
N SER A 43 -87.99 -21.21 -5.28
CA SER A 43 -89.43 -20.89 -5.34
C SER A 43 -90.07 -20.51 -3.99
N SER A 44 -89.28 -20.30 -2.93
CA SER A 44 -89.77 -19.94 -1.58
C SER A 44 -89.06 -18.71 -1.02
N TYR A 45 -89.81 -17.66 -0.67
CA TYR A 45 -89.33 -16.38 -0.12
C TYR A 45 -88.36 -16.52 1.07
N GLU A 46 -88.54 -17.55 1.88
CA GLU A 46 -87.75 -17.79 3.09
C GLU A 46 -86.27 -18.12 2.78
N LYS A 47 -86.01 -18.86 1.70
CA LYS A 47 -84.65 -19.24 1.27
C LYS A 47 -83.88 -18.08 0.64
N ILE A 48 -84.57 -17.13 -0.01
CA ILE A 48 -83.93 -15.96 -0.63
C ILE A 48 -83.37 -15.02 0.44
N TYR A 49 -84.14 -14.80 1.51
CA TYR A 49 -83.72 -13.96 2.62
C TYR A 49 -82.56 -14.59 3.42
N ASP A 50 -82.57 -15.92 3.61
CA ASP A 50 -81.48 -16.60 4.31
C ASP A 50 -80.16 -16.54 3.53
N GLY A 51 -80.16 -16.71 2.20
CA GLY A 51 -78.94 -16.53 1.39
C GLY A 51 -78.47 -15.08 1.29
N PHE A 52 -79.37 -14.09 1.40
CA PHE A 52 -79.00 -12.68 1.55
C PHE A 52 -78.25 -12.41 2.87
N ILE A 53 -78.75 -12.96 3.97
CA ILE A 53 -78.10 -12.82 5.28
C ILE A 53 -76.73 -13.51 5.29
N GLU A 54 -76.59 -14.69 4.67
CA GLU A 54 -75.27 -15.32 4.51
C GLU A 54 -74.31 -14.44 3.69
N THR A 55 -74.80 -13.81 2.62
CA THR A 55 -73.99 -12.88 1.81
C THR A 55 -73.52 -11.67 2.63
N ILE A 56 -74.38 -11.10 3.48
CA ILE A 56 -74.00 -10.02 4.42
C ILE A 56 -72.98 -10.53 5.45
N LYS A 57 -73.16 -11.71 6.03
CA LYS A 57 -72.20 -12.28 6.99
C LYS A 57 -70.81 -12.44 6.37
N VAL A 58 -70.75 -12.90 5.12
CA VAL A 58 -69.49 -12.99 4.34
C VAL A 58 -68.91 -11.60 4.10
N SER A 59 -69.73 -10.60 3.71
CA SER A 59 -69.33 -9.20 3.53
C SER A 59 -68.68 -8.61 4.79
N VAL A 60 -69.36 -8.72 5.94
CA VAL A 60 -68.87 -8.25 7.25
C VAL A 60 -67.52 -8.89 7.59
N THR A 61 -67.42 -10.21 7.40
CA THR A 61 -66.19 -10.97 7.72
C THR A 61 -65.01 -10.50 6.86
N ILE A 62 -65.25 -10.24 5.57
CA ILE A 62 -64.23 -9.73 4.65
C ILE A 62 -63.82 -8.31 5.03
N LEU A 63 -64.79 -7.42 5.32
CA LEU A 63 -64.51 -6.04 5.72
C LEU A 63 -63.69 -5.96 7.01
N ILE A 64 -64.05 -6.74 8.03
CA ILE A 64 -63.31 -6.81 9.29
C ILE A 64 -61.89 -7.33 9.06
N SER A 65 -61.73 -8.41 8.29
CA SER A 65 -60.41 -9.00 8.00
C SER A 65 -59.51 -8.04 7.23
N MET A 66 -60.05 -7.34 6.23
CA MET A 66 -59.31 -6.35 5.45
C MET A 66 -58.95 -5.10 6.26
N LEU A 67 -59.85 -4.64 7.14
CA LEU A 67 -59.60 -3.53 8.04
C LEU A 67 -58.48 -3.87 9.04
N GLY A 68 -58.53 -5.06 9.64
CA GLY A 68 -57.47 -5.59 10.48
C GLY A 68 -56.11 -5.61 9.75
N PHE A 69 -56.08 -6.18 8.54
CA PHE A 69 -54.87 -6.24 7.72
C PHE A 69 -54.29 -4.85 7.39
N SER A 70 -55.14 -3.87 7.05
CA SER A 70 -54.71 -2.50 6.72
C SER A 70 -54.15 -1.75 7.93
N VAL A 71 -54.76 -1.94 9.11
CA VAL A 71 -54.28 -1.36 10.36
C VAL A 71 -52.94 -1.99 10.75
N SER A 72 -52.81 -3.32 10.67
CA SER A 72 -51.55 -4.02 10.96
C SER A 72 -50.41 -3.56 10.05
N ILE A 73 -50.67 -3.38 8.74
CA ILE A 73 -49.69 -2.83 7.80
C ILE A 73 -49.31 -1.39 8.17
N TYR A 74 -50.28 -0.55 8.50
CA TYR A 74 -50.01 0.83 8.92
C TYR A 74 -49.13 0.89 10.17
N VAL A 75 -49.41 0.07 11.20
CA VAL A 75 -48.61 0.01 12.43
C VAL A 75 -47.20 -0.51 12.17
N PHE A 76 -47.06 -1.61 11.43
CA PHE A 76 -45.76 -2.15 11.05
C PHE A 76 -44.89 -1.12 10.33
N LEU A 77 -45.48 -0.37 9.41
CA LEU A 77 -44.79 0.67 8.65
C LEU A 77 -44.48 1.90 9.47
N ASN A 78 -45.36 2.32 10.37
CA ASN A 78 -45.08 3.42 11.28
C ASN A 78 -43.84 3.12 12.13
N ASN A 79 -43.73 1.89 12.65
CA ASN A 79 -42.54 1.44 13.37
C ASN A 79 -41.29 1.39 12.47
N THR A 80 -41.43 0.87 11.24
CA THR A 80 -40.32 0.82 10.27
C THR A 80 -39.84 2.24 9.88
N PHE A 81 -40.77 3.18 9.71
CA PHE A 81 -40.45 4.56 9.37
C PHE A 81 -39.89 5.34 10.55
N GLN A 82 -40.33 5.10 11.79
CA GLN A 82 -39.75 5.77 12.97
C GLN A 82 -38.25 5.46 13.11
N ASN A 83 -37.82 4.24 12.82
CA ASN A 83 -36.40 3.88 12.85
C ASN A 83 -35.58 4.64 11.79
N ARG A 84 -36.14 4.88 10.60
CA ARG A 84 -35.49 5.66 9.51
C ARG A 84 -35.65 7.18 9.66
N ARG A 85 -36.70 7.63 10.36
CA ARG A 85 -36.98 9.04 10.61
C ARG A 85 -35.88 9.70 11.45
N ASN A 86 -35.18 8.91 12.26
CA ASN A 86 -34.12 9.38 13.14
C ASN A 86 -32.73 9.43 12.49
N SER A 87 -32.54 8.86 11.29
CA SER A 87 -31.22 8.80 10.64
C SER A 87 -30.89 10.00 9.75
N ASN A 88 -31.88 10.73 9.22
CA ASN A 88 -31.64 11.82 8.28
C ASN A 88 -32.80 12.84 8.25
N GLN A 89 -32.49 14.13 8.28
CA GLN A 89 -33.48 15.22 8.19
C GLN A 89 -34.29 15.16 6.88
N PHE A 90 -33.67 14.79 5.76
CA PHE A 90 -34.36 14.62 4.48
C PHE A 90 -35.35 13.45 4.51
N GLU A 91 -34.94 12.30 5.06
CA GLU A 91 -35.85 11.16 5.23
C GLU A 91 -37.00 11.54 6.16
N ARG A 92 -36.73 12.29 7.23
CA ARG A 92 -37.75 12.77 8.16
C ARG A 92 -38.82 13.62 7.49
N GLU A 93 -38.43 14.65 6.71
CA GLU A 93 -39.39 15.53 6.02
C GLU A 93 -40.24 14.78 5.00
N VAL A 94 -39.63 13.84 4.26
CA VAL A 94 -40.36 13.01 3.29
C VAL A 94 -41.26 11.99 3.96
N ILE A 95 -40.81 11.36 5.05
CA ILE A 95 -41.62 10.46 5.89
C ILE A 95 -42.83 11.23 6.43
N ASP A 96 -42.65 12.43 6.98
CA ASP A 96 -43.72 13.21 7.60
C ASP A 96 -44.78 13.65 6.57
N LEU A 97 -44.35 14.13 5.39
CA LEU A 97 -45.27 14.45 4.29
C LEU A 97 -46.05 13.23 3.77
N PHE A 98 -45.37 12.09 3.64
CA PHE A 98 -45.98 10.85 3.19
C PHE A 98 -46.98 10.28 4.21
N GLN A 99 -46.59 10.26 5.49
CA GLN A 99 -47.43 9.82 6.60
C GLN A 99 -48.70 10.67 6.69
N ASN A 100 -48.60 12.00 6.59
CA ASN A 100 -49.78 12.88 6.66
C ASN A 100 -50.79 12.64 5.53
N ARG A 101 -50.32 12.57 4.28
CA ARG A 101 -51.22 12.34 3.13
C ARG A 101 -51.90 10.96 3.17
N LYS A 102 -51.21 9.94 3.68
CA LYS A 102 -51.72 8.57 3.73
C LYS A 102 -52.58 8.30 4.96
N ARG A 103 -52.26 8.87 6.12
CA ARG A 103 -53.10 8.82 7.33
C ARG A 103 -54.52 9.29 7.05
N ASN A 104 -54.68 10.39 6.32
CA ASN A 104 -56.00 10.92 5.96
C ASN A 104 -56.78 9.92 5.08
N LYS A 105 -56.12 9.27 4.12
CA LYS A 105 -56.77 8.24 3.27
C LYS A 105 -57.16 6.99 4.05
N LEU A 106 -56.33 6.54 5.00
CA LEU A 106 -56.66 5.41 5.88
C LEU A 106 -57.83 5.73 6.80
N MET A 107 -57.81 6.89 7.46
CA MET A 107 -58.87 7.32 8.38
C MET A 107 -60.23 7.38 7.67
N ILE A 108 -60.27 7.94 6.46
CA ILE A 108 -61.48 7.95 5.64
C ILE A 108 -61.95 6.52 5.35
N SER A 109 -61.03 5.62 4.98
CA SER A 109 -61.35 4.23 4.65
C SER A 109 -61.85 3.43 5.86
N VAL A 110 -61.25 3.63 7.03
CA VAL A 110 -61.66 3.02 8.31
C VAL A 110 -63.05 3.52 8.70
N PHE A 111 -63.31 4.83 8.58
CA PHE A 111 -64.60 5.42 8.89
C PHE A 111 -65.73 4.85 8.03
N PHE A 112 -65.55 4.80 6.71
CA PHE A 112 -66.57 4.22 5.81
C PHE A 112 -66.75 2.72 5.99
N SER A 113 -65.67 1.98 6.29
CA SER A 113 -65.76 0.54 6.57
C SER A 113 -66.47 0.26 7.89
N ALA A 114 -66.23 1.08 8.93
CA ALA A 114 -66.94 0.99 10.20
C ALA A 114 -68.44 1.24 10.03
N ILE A 115 -68.82 2.27 9.25
CA ILE A 115 -70.22 2.52 8.91
C ILE A 115 -70.83 1.31 8.18
N ALA A 116 -70.16 0.79 7.15
CA ALA A 116 -70.65 -0.37 6.40
C ALA A 116 -70.86 -1.60 7.31
N ILE A 117 -69.87 -1.92 8.15
CA ILE A 117 -69.97 -3.03 9.13
C ILE A 117 -71.13 -2.79 10.10
N THR A 118 -71.29 -1.58 10.64
CA THR A 118 -72.39 -1.29 11.57
C THR A 118 -73.77 -1.47 10.94
N VAL A 119 -73.95 -0.98 9.70
CA VAL A 119 -75.21 -1.14 8.95
C VAL A 119 -75.48 -2.61 8.67
N GLU A 120 -74.48 -3.36 8.20
CA GLU A 120 -74.58 -4.79 7.93
C GLU A 120 -74.87 -5.61 9.20
N CYS A 121 -74.23 -5.29 10.33
CA CYS A 121 -74.48 -5.93 11.62
C CYS A 121 -75.87 -5.63 12.18
N ILE A 122 -76.40 -4.40 12.01
CA ILE A 122 -77.78 -4.08 12.39
C ILE A 122 -78.76 -4.96 11.61
N ILE A 123 -78.54 -5.15 10.30
CA ILE A 123 -79.38 -6.03 9.47
C ILE A 123 -79.34 -7.48 9.98
N ILE A 124 -78.18 -7.97 10.41
CA ILE A 124 -78.03 -9.32 10.98
C ILE A 124 -78.73 -9.44 12.35
N ILE A 125 -78.61 -8.44 13.23
CA ILE A 125 -79.18 -8.47 14.59
C ILE A 125 -80.71 -8.49 14.54
N PHE A 126 -81.30 -7.70 13.64
CA PHE A 126 -82.75 -7.62 13.48
C PHE A 126 -83.30 -8.65 12.47
N GLN A 127 -82.52 -9.68 12.13
CA GLN A 127 -82.88 -10.68 11.11
C GLN A 127 -84.27 -11.30 11.34
N SER A 128 -84.60 -11.67 12.58
CA SER A 128 -85.90 -12.27 12.92
C SER A 128 -87.07 -11.29 12.74
N SER A 129 -86.91 -10.04 13.17
CA SER A 129 -87.91 -8.97 13.02
C SER A 129 -88.12 -8.58 11.55
N VAL A 130 -87.04 -8.52 10.77
CA VAL A 130 -87.07 -8.21 9.34
C VAL A 130 -87.66 -9.37 8.55
N LYS A 131 -87.31 -10.63 8.88
CA LYS A 131 -87.90 -11.85 8.28
C LYS A 131 -89.40 -11.91 8.54
N ALA A 132 -89.85 -11.59 9.75
CA ALA A 132 -91.27 -11.50 10.10
C ALA A 132 -91.99 -10.39 9.30
N PHE A 133 -91.40 -9.19 9.20
CA PHE A 133 -91.94 -8.08 8.41
C PHE A 133 -92.12 -8.42 6.92
N PHE A 134 -91.12 -9.04 6.29
CA PHE A 134 -91.21 -9.45 4.89
C PHE A 134 -92.21 -10.59 4.66
N SER A 135 -92.33 -11.53 5.61
CA SER A 135 -93.33 -12.62 5.52
C SER A 135 -94.78 -12.11 5.58
N ALA A 136 -95.03 -10.99 6.26
CA ALA A 136 -96.35 -10.40 6.41
C ALA A 136 -96.81 -9.58 5.19
N MET A 137 -95.88 -9.06 4.36
CA MET A 137 -96.23 -8.07 3.33
C MET A 137 -96.77 -8.61 2.00
N LYS A 138 -96.66 -9.90 1.65
CA LYS A 138 -97.13 -10.46 0.34
C LYS A 138 -96.83 -9.57 -0.90
N ILE A 139 -95.72 -8.84 -0.89
CA ILE A 139 -95.27 -8.02 -2.03
C ILE A 139 -94.29 -8.87 -2.86
N SER A 140 -94.54 -8.99 -4.17
CA SER A 140 -93.51 -9.44 -5.13
C SER A 140 -92.28 -8.55 -4.94
N LEU A 141 -91.10 -9.12 -4.63
CA LEU A 141 -89.87 -8.36 -4.35
C LEU A 141 -89.76 -7.17 -5.33
N SER A 142 -90.08 -5.97 -4.86
CA SER A 142 -90.07 -4.80 -5.72
C SER A 142 -88.64 -4.49 -6.08
N LEU A 143 -88.44 -3.89 -7.26
CA LEU A 143 -87.17 -3.40 -7.77
C LEU A 143 -86.32 -2.67 -6.69
N SER A 144 -86.96 -2.04 -5.70
CA SER A 144 -86.35 -1.36 -4.55
C SER A 144 -85.52 -2.24 -3.61
N VAL A 145 -85.89 -3.51 -3.37
CA VAL A 145 -85.10 -4.41 -2.51
C VAL A 145 -83.86 -4.86 -3.28
N TYR A 146 -84.01 -5.17 -4.56
CA TYR A 146 -82.90 -5.54 -5.44
C TYR A 146 -81.89 -4.38 -5.61
N THR A 147 -82.35 -3.13 -5.72
CA THR A 147 -81.48 -1.95 -5.77
C THR A 147 -80.76 -1.69 -4.44
N ALA A 148 -81.41 -1.93 -3.30
CA ALA A 148 -80.77 -1.82 -2.00
C ALA A 148 -79.63 -2.83 -1.82
N ILE A 149 -79.84 -4.09 -2.24
CA ILE A 149 -78.84 -5.16 -2.12
C ILE A 149 -77.64 -4.90 -3.04
N THR A 150 -77.90 -4.54 -4.29
CA THR A 150 -76.84 -4.18 -5.24
C THR A 150 -76.08 -2.93 -4.77
N GLY A 151 -76.75 -1.98 -4.12
CA GLY A 151 -76.13 -0.83 -3.47
C GLY A 151 -75.14 -1.22 -2.37
N ILE A 152 -75.52 -2.10 -1.45
CA ILE A 152 -74.65 -2.56 -0.34
C ILE A 152 -73.41 -3.28 -0.89
N ILE A 153 -73.59 -4.20 -1.84
CA ILE A 153 -72.47 -4.95 -2.46
C ILE A 153 -71.50 -3.99 -3.16
N LEU A 154 -72.00 -2.99 -3.89
CA LEU A 154 -71.16 -1.99 -4.55
C LEU A 154 -70.38 -1.13 -3.54
N ILE A 155 -70.99 -0.76 -2.42
CA ILE A 155 -70.32 -0.02 -1.34
C ILE A 155 -69.20 -0.87 -0.72
N THR A 156 -69.45 -2.14 -0.44
CA THR A 156 -68.45 -3.07 0.11
C THR A 156 -67.27 -3.25 -0.85
N LEU A 157 -67.53 -3.48 -2.14
CA LEU A 157 -66.47 -3.63 -3.15
C LEU A 157 -65.66 -2.34 -3.33
N TYR A 158 -66.31 -1.19 -3.27
CA TYR A 158 -65.64 0.11 -3.33
C TYR A 158 -64.76 0.35 -2.10
N ASN A 159 -65.19 -0.06 -0.90
CA ASN A 159 -64.40 0.02 0.32
C ASN A 159 -63.19 -0.93 0.27
N ILE A 160 -63.36 -2.16 -0.21
CA ILE A 160 -62.26 -3.11 -0.43
C ILE A 160 -61.25 -2.53 -1.43
N TYR A 161 -61.72 -2.00 -2.56
CA TYR A 161 -60.86 -1.34 -3.55
C TYR A 161 -60.05 -0.19 -2.93
N LYS A 162 -60.67 0.67 -2.11
CA LYS A 162 -59.98 1.76 -1.42
C LYS A 162 -58.91 1.26 -0.44
N LEU A 163 -59.23 0.24 0.36
CA LEU A 163 -58.29 -0.37 1.30
C LEU A 163 -57.07 -0.96 0.57
N VAL A 164 -57.33 -1.66 -0.52
CA VAL A 164 -56.29 -2.34 -1.30
C VAL A 164 -55.41 -1.33 -2.04
N HIS A 165 -56.00 -0.30 -2.64
CA HIS A 165 -55.25 0.80 -3.26
C HIS A 165 -54.44 1.60 -2.23
N PHE A 166 -54.94 1.77 -1.01
CA PHE A 166 -54.16 2.33 0.10
C PHE A 166 -52.91 1.48 0.38
N THR A 167 -53.09 0.17 0.53
CA THR A 167 -52.04 -0.81 0.81
C THR A 167 -50.98 -0.86 -0.30
N TYR A 168 -51.41 -0.93 -1.57
CA TYR A 168 -50.51 -0.95 -2.73
C TYR A 168 -49.74 0.36 -2.90
N GLY A 169 -50.41 1.49 -2.68
CA GLY A 169 -49.79 2.80 -2.76
C GLY A 169 -48.75 3.09 -1.69
N ILE A 170 -48.54 2.19 -0.71
CA ILE A 170 -47.47 2.29 0.29
C ILE A 170 -46.24 1.46 -0.09
N ILE A 171 -46.42 0.37 -0.84
CA ILE A 171 -45.32 -0.40 -1.45
C ILE A 171 -44.48 0.49 -2.39
N ASN A 172 -45.04 1.60 -2.87
CA ASN A 172 -44.36 2.55 -3.76
C ASN A 172 -43.70 3.76 -3.06
N TYR A 173 -43.49 3.71 -1.76
CA TYR A 173 -42.82 4.77 -0.98
C TYR A 173 -41.37 5.04 -1.45
N GLU A 174 -40.59 3.99 -1.72
CA GLU A 174 -39.22 4.09 -2.25
C GLU A 174 -39.18 4.76 -3.64
N GLU A 175 -40.20 4.54 -4.49
CA GLU A 175 -40.34 5.23 -5.77
C GLU A 175 -40.69 6.72 -5.57
N GLY A 176 -41.43 7.04 -4.50
CA GLY A 176 -41.74 8.42 -4.09
C GLY A 176 -40.52 9.19 -3.59
N LEU A 177 -39.72 8.58 -2.72
CA LEU A 177 -38.43 9.12 -2.26
C LEU A 177 -37.50 9.40 -3.44
N SER A 178 -37.35 8.43 -4.34
CA SER A 178 -36.50 8.59 -5.53
C SER A 178 -36.96 9.73 -6.44
N LYS A 179 -38.28 9.93 -6.62
CA LYS A 179 -38.83 11.05 -7.39
C LYS A 179 -38.57 12.41 -6.74
N LEU A 180 -38.72 12.50 -5.42
CA LEU A 180 -38.51 13.75 -4.70
C LEU A 180 -37.02 14.11 -4.62
N ALA A 181 -36.15 13.12 -4.39
CA ALA A 181 -34.71 13.29 -4.48
C ALA A 181 -34.29 13.78 -5.87
N LYS A 182 -34.88 13.24 -6.94
CA LYS A 182 -34.63 13.69 -8.30
C LYS A 182 -35.02 15.18 -8.50
N GLN A 183 -36.17 15.60 -7.98
CA GLN A 183 -36.62 16.99 -8.09
C GLN A 183 -35.69 17.97 -7.37
N GLN A 184 -35.21 17.63 -6.17
CA GLN A 184 -34.26 18.47 -5.45
C GLN A 184 -32.88 18.49 -6.11
N MET A 185 -32.44 17.36 -6.69
CA MET A 185 -31.20 17.32 -7.47
C MET A 185 -31.25 18.25 -8.69
N ASP A 186 -32.40 18.35 -9.37
CA ASP A 186 -32.59 19.28 -10.50
C ASP A 186 -32.40 20.75 -10.09
N GLU A 187 -32.49 21.10 -8.80
CA GLU A 187 -32.15 22.44 -8.29
C GLU A 187 -30.64 22.64 -8.17
N TYR A 188 -29.91 21.63 -7.71
CA TYR A 188 -28.43 21.66 -7.64
C TYR A 188 -27.80 21.73 -9.04
N ASP A 189 -28.35 20.99 -10.01
CA ASP A 189 -27.86 20.97 -11.40
C ASP A 189 -28.01 22.34 -12.10
N LYS A 190 -28.86 23.24 -11.60
CA LYS A 190 -29.05 24.61 -12.16
C LYS A 190 -28.01 25.62 -11.69
N ILE A 191 -27.27 25.33 -10.62
CA ILE A 191 -26.44 26.30 -9.90
C ILE A 191 -24.93 26.11 -10.17
N SER A 192 -24.50 24.97 -10.71
CA SER A 192 -23.08 24.61 -10.79
C SER A 192 -22.38 25.00 -12.09
N TYR A 193 -21.16 25.52 -11.98
CA TYR A 193 -20.15 25.54 -13.05
C TYR A 193 -19.47 24.17 -13.11
N TYR A 194 -19.15 23.68 -14.31
CA TYR A 194 -18.78 22.28 -14.55
C TYR A 194 -17.27 22.02 -14.44
N GLN A 195 -16.86 21.19 -13.48
CA GLN A 195 -15.84 20.16 -13.73
C GLN A 195 -16.50 18.80 -13.84
N GLU A 196 -16.02 17.97 -14.77
CA GLU A 196 -16.44 16.58 -14.87
C GLU A 196 -15.94 15.80 -13.64
N MET A 197 -16.85 15.49 -12.72
CA MET A 197 -16.62 14.56 -11.61
C MET A 197 -17.76 13.55 -11.57
N THR A 198 -17.42 12.27 -11.53
CA THR A 198 -18.40 11.17 -11.48
C THR A 198 -18.99 11.00 -10.08
N LYS A 199 -20.18 10.40 -10.00
CA LYS A 199 -20.82 10.05 -8.71
C LYS A 199 -19.90 9.19 -7.83
N GLY A 200 -19.18 8.23 -8.42
CA GLY A 200 -18.25 7.37 -7.69
C GLY A 200 -17.10 8.15 -7.03
N GLU A 201 -16.46 9.05 -7.79
CA GLU A 201 -15.40 9.93 -7.28
C GLU A 201 -15.91 10.87 -6.19
N PHE A 202 -17.10 11.45 -6.40
CA PHE A 202 -17.74 12.33 -5.42
C PHE A 202 -17.97 11.60 -4.10
N LEU A 203 -18.59 10.42 -4.14
CA LEU A 203 -18.86 9.63 -2.92
C LEU A 203 -17.58 9.21 -2.21
N ASN A 204 -16.52 8.87 -2.95
CA ASN A 204 -15.21 8.58 -2.37
C ASN A 204 -14.63 9.81 -1.65
N LEU A 205 -14.70 11.01 -2.26
CA LEU A 205 -14.24 12.24 -1.61
C LEU A 205 -15.08 12.58 -0.37
N VAL A 206 -16.40 12.34 -0.38
CA VAL A 206 -17.24 12.55 0.79
C VAL A 206 -16.77 11.66 1.94
N ASN A 207 -16.58 10.37 1.67
CA ASN A 207 -16.09 9.43 2.68
C ASN A 207 -14.72 9.85 3.24
N ASN A 208 -13.79 10.29 2.38
CA ASN A 208 -12.49 10.80 2.84
C ASN A 208 -12.66 12.01 3.77
N ILE A 209 -13.55 12.95 3.43
CA ILE A 209 -13.83 14.13 4.26
C ILE A 209 -14.45 13.70 5.59
N GLU A 210 -15.43 12.79 5.59
CA GLU A 210 -16.07 12.28 6.81
C GLU A 210 -15.02 11.70 7.77
N VAL A 211 -14.14 10.82 7.28
CA VAL A 211 -13.04 10.23 8.09
C VAL A 211 -12.11 11.30 8.67
N ILE A 212 -11.72 12.30 7.87
CA ILE A 212 -10.83 13.38 8.34
C ILE A 212 -11.53 14.24 9.38
N VAL A 213 -12.79 14.63 9.13
CA VAL A 213 -13.58 15.47 10.03
C VAL A 213 -13.86 14.77 11.34
N GLU A 214 -14.26 13.49 11.32
CA GLU A 214 -14.43 12.69 12.53
C GLU A 214 -13.15 12.69 13.38
N ARG A 215 -12.00 12.51 12.73
CA ARG A 215 -10.72 12.49 13.43
C ARG A 215 -10.31 13.84 14.01
N LEU A 216 -10.55 14.92 13.28
CA LEU A 216 -10.37 16.29 13.80
C LEU A 216 -11.26 16.51 15.03
N ILE A 217 -12.53 16.13 14.96
CA ILE A 217 -13.45 16.25 16.09
C ILE A 217 -12.94 15.45 17.30
N GLU A 218 -12.49 14.21 17.09
CA GLU A 218 -11.93 13.37 18.16
C GLU A 218 -10.72 14.01 18.83
N ASN A 219 -9.74 14.48 18.03
CA ASN A 219 -8.50 15.09 18.52
C ASN A 219 -8.75 16.27 19.46
N HIS A 220 -9.85 17.00 19.25
CA HIS A 220 -10.15 18.23 19.97
C HIS A 220 -11.39 18.17 20.85
N SER A 221 -12.02 17.00 20.97
CA SER A 221 -13.22 16.77 21.80
C SER A 221 -13.03 17.13 23.28
N HIS A 222 -11.79 17.20 23.76
CA HIS A 222 -11.43 17.57 25.13
C HIS A 222 -11.29 19.10 25.36
N ALA A 223 -11.43 19.93 24.33
CA ALA A 223 -11.39 21.39 24.45
C ALA A 223 -12.71 21.93 25.04
N LYS A 224 -12.81 21.99 26.38
CA LYS A 224 -13.86 22.67 27.20
C LYS A 224 -15.26 22.78 26.57
N MET A 225 -16.08 21.74 26.75
CA MET A 225 -17.53 21.84 26.58
C MET A 225 -18.14 22.79 27.64
N SER A 226 -18.63 23.96 27.23
CA SER A 226 -19.57 24.77 28.00
C SER A 226 -21.00 24.35 27.65
N SER A 227 -21.75 23.92 28.66
CA SER A 227 -23.07 23.32 28.57
C SER A 227 -24.17 24.33 28.25
N THR A 228 -24.48 24.56 26.98
CA THR A 228 -25.83 24.98 26.53
C THR A 228 -25.97 24.98 25.00
N TYR A 229 -27.03 24.30 24.53
CA TYR A 229 -27.72 24.39 23.23
C TYR A 229 -27.10 23.74 21.96
N ASP A 230 -27.57 22.52 21.66
CA ASP A 230 -28.13 22.01 20.38
C ASP A 230 -27.52 22.53 19.04
N SER A 231 -26.46 21.87 18.50
CA SER A 231 -26.01 21.90 17.06
C SER A 231 -24.66 21.17 16.81
N ASP A 232 -24.54 19.92 17.26
CA ASP A 232 -23.26 19.31 17.69
C ASP A 232 -22.19 19.04 16.62
N LEU A 233 -22.48 19.06 15.32
CA LEU A 233 -21.44 18.87 14.27
C LEU A 233 -20.80 20.18 13.80
N LYS A 234 -21.59 21.27 13.72
CA LYS A 234 -21.10 22.61 13.35
C LYS A 234 -20.12 23.12 14.41
N ARG A 235 -20.46 22.90 15.68
CA ARG A 235 -19.62 23.30 16.81
C ARG A 235 -18.39 22.41 16.99
N ALA A 236 -18.49 21.09 16.80
CA ALA A 236 -17.32 20.22 16.91
C ALA A 236 -16.25 20.50 15.82
N ILE A 237 -16.68 20.81 14.59
CA ILE A 237 -15.77 21.30 13.52
C ILE A 237 -15.21 22.68 13.88
N CYS A 238 -16.01 23.59 14.45
CA CYS A 238 -15.57 24.94 14.77
C CYS A 238 -14.69 25.06 16.03
N ASP A 239 -14.94 24.26 17.06
CA ASP A 239 -14.21 24.25 18.34
C ASP A 239 -12.96 23.36 18.26
N GLY A 240 -12.99 22.35 17.37
CA GLY A 240 -11.93 21.37 17.18
C GLY A 240 -10.91 21.67 16.08
N ILE A 241 -10.74 22.93 15.72
CA ILE A 241 -9.72 23.37 14.77
C ILE A 241 -8.90 24.43 15.51
N THR A 242 -7.83 24.01 16.18
CA THR A 242 -6.96 24.90 16.97
C THR A 242 -5.92 25.59 16.09
N ASP A 243 -6.22 26.82 15.68
CA ASP A 243 -5.41 28.04 15.81
C ASP A 243 -6.28 29.20 15.30
N SER A 244 -5.88 30.46 15.52
CA SER A 244 -6.67 31.70 15.30
C SER A 244 -7.11 31.96 13.85
N GLY A 245 -7.92 31.08 13.27
CA GLY A 245 -8.73 31.34 12.09
C GLY A 245 -9.95 32.16 12.48
N ASP A 246 -10.33 33.10 11.61
CA ASP A 246 -11.55 33.88 11.76
C ASP A 246 -12.76 32.94 11.89
N ILE A 247 -13.58 33.11 12.93
CA ILE A 247 -14.79 32.30 13.21
C ILE A 247 -15.64 32.15 11.94
N THR A 248 -15.69 33.21 11.13
CA THR A 248 -16.39 33.26 9.84
C THR A 248 -15.93 32.17 8.88
N THR A 249 -14.62 31.87 8.79
CA THR A 249 -14.09 30.81 7.92
C THR A 249 -14.47 29.40 8.36
N ARG A 250 -14.65 29.18 9.66
CA ARG A 250 -15.07 27.89 10.24
C ARG A 250 -16.55 27.62 10.01
N GLU A 251 -17.39 28.64 10.21
CA GLU A 251 -18.83 28.52 9.95
C GLU A 251 -19.12 28.24 8.48
N ILE A 252 -18.39 28.89 7.57
CA ILE A 252 -18.48 28.63 6.12
C ILE A 252 -18.12 27.17 5.81
N LEU A 253 -17.03 26.63 6.39
CA LEU A 253 -16.64 25.24 6.18
C LEU A 253 -17.73 24.27 6.67
N ALA A 254 -18.27 24.49 7.86
CA ALA A 254 -19.31 23.62 8.42
C ALA A 254 -20.61 23.68 7.60
N GLU A 255 -20.99 24.84 7.08
CA GLU A 255 -22.14 24.97 6.18
C GLU A 255 -21.92 24.28 4.84
N ASP A 256 -20.75 24.44 4.24
CA ASP A 256 -20.40 23.77 2.99
C ASP A 256 -20.34 22.25 3.17
N TYR A 257 -19.78 21.77 4.27
CA TYR A 257 -19.78 20.36 4.64
C TYR A 257 -21.21 19.83 4.75
N LYS A 258 -22.10 20.54 5.47
CA LYS A 258 -23.52 20.16 5.57
C LYS A 258 -24.21 20.08 4.20
N LYS A 259 -23.92 21.01 3.29
CA LYS A 259 -24.46 20.99 1.92
C LYS A 259 -24.00 19.74 1.16
N ILE A 260 -22.71 19.37 1.26
CA ILE A 260 -22.15 18.17 0.62
C ILE A 260 -22.78 16.89 1.18
N ILE A 261 -22.93 16.78 2.50
CA ILE A 261 -23.60 15.62 3.13
C ILE A 261 -25.06 15.50 2.68
N ASN A 262 -25.79 16.61 2.61
CA ASN A 262 -27.16 16.63 2.09
C ASN A 262 -27.21 16.14 0.64
N TYR A 263 -26.32 16.63 -0.24
CA TYR A 263 -26.27 16.21 -1.63
C TYR A 263 -25.86 14.75 -1.81
N ARG A 264 -24.90 14.26 -1.02
CA ARG A 264 -24.53 12.84 -0.95
C ARG A 264 -25.74 11.98 -0.61
N ASN A 265 -26.54 12.39 0.37
CA ASN A 265 -27.74 11.65 0.75
C ASN A 265 -28.78 11.61 -0.40
N LEU A 266 -28.95 12.70 -1.15
CA LEU A 266 -29.79 12.72 -2.35
C LEU A 266 -29.26 11.78 -3.44
N LEU A 267 -27.96 11.76 -3.70
CA LEU A 267 -27.31 10.89 -4.68
C LEU A 267 -27.47 9.40 -4.37
N LEU A 268 -27.39 9.02 -3.09
CA LEU A 268 -27.59 7.64 -2.64
C LEU A 268 -29.06 7.21 -2.75
N GLN A 269 -30.01 8.12 -2.53
CA GLN A 269 -31.42 7.82 -2.73
C GLN A 269 -31.82 7.73 -4.20
N ASN A 270 -31.15 8.47 -5.09
CA ASN A 270 -31.40 8.40 -6.52
C ASN A 270 -30.67 7.22 -7.19
N LYS A 271 -31.26 6.02 -7.08
CA LYS A 271 -30.76 4.77 -7.68
C LYS A 271 -30.69 4.77 -9.21
N SER A 272 -31.23 5.79 -9.89
CA SER A 272 -31.18 5.88 -11.36
C SER A 272 -29.85 6.43 -11.89
N ILE A 273 -29.02 7.02 -11.02
CA ILE A 273 -27.74 7.60 -11.38
C ILE A 273 -26.67 6.53 -11.21
N ALA A 274 -26.10 6.10 -12.34
CA ALA A 274 -24.93 5.24 -12.38
C ALA A 274 -23.69 5.97 -11.83
N ASP A 275 -22.77 5.21 -11.25
CA ASP A 275 -21.57 5.78 -10.62
C ASP A 275 -20.66 6.53 -11.60
N SER A 276 -20.74 6.19 -12.90
CA SER A 276 -20.01 6.85 -13.98
C SER A 276 -20.62 8.18 -14.46
N ARG A 277 -21.77 8.60 -13.93
CA ARG A 277 -22.42 9.84 -14.34
C ARG A 277 -21.84 11.03 -13.59
N ASN A 278 -21.66 12.15 -14.29
CA ASN A 278 -21.21 13.40 -13.67
C ASN A 278 -22.23 13.97 -12.67
N VAL A 279 -21.73 14.65 -11.64
CA VAL A 279 -22.52 15.30 -10.59
C VAL A 279 -22.22 16.80 -10.50
N ALA A 280 -23.18 17.58 -9.98
CA ALA A 280 -23.11 19.04 -9.95
C ALA A 280 -22.16 19.62 -8.89
N MET A 281 -22.00 18.97 -7.73
CA MET A 281 -21.23 19.52 -6.60
C MET A 281 -19.73 19.16 -6.61
N GLY A 282 -19.17 18.80 -7.78
CA GLY A 282 -17.77 18.37 -7.91
C GLY A 282 -16.74 19.43 -7.52
N ASP A 283 -16.94 20.68 -7.91
CA ASP A 283 -16.04 21.78 -7.56
C ASP A 283 -16.10 22.13 -6.07
N GLN A 284 -17.30 22.09 -5.50
CA GLN A 284 -17.53 22.41 -4.09
C GLN A 284 -16.85 21.40 -3.18
N ILE A 285 -16.95 20.10 -3.47
CA ILE A 285 -16.28 19.08 -2.66
C ILE A 285 -14.76 19.16 -2.77
N LYS A 286 -14.20 19.44 -3.96
CA LYS A 286 -12.76 19.70 -4.14
C LYS A 286 -12.31 20.91 -3.34
N SER A 287 -13.11 21.98 -3.34
CA SER A 287 -12.83 23.20 -2.56
C SER A 287 -12.82 22.93 -1.05
N ILE A 288 -13.78 22.14 -0.53
CA ILE A 288 -13.77 21.73 0.88
C ILE A 288 -12.53 20.90 1.19
N MET A 289 -12.21 19.90 0.35
CA MET A 289 -11.03 19.05 0.53
C MET A 289 -9.75 19.89 0.58
N ASN A 290 -9.56 20.81 -0.38
CA ASN A 290 -8.39 21.68 -0.40
C ASN A 290 -8.32 22.58 0.84
N ARG A 291 -9.43 23.18 1.27
CA ARG A 291 -9.47 24.00 2.50
C ARG A 291 -9.10 23.19 3.74
N LEU A 292 -9.56 21.94 3.85
CA LEU A 292 -9.16 21.03 4.93
C LEU A 292 -7.65 20.88 4.99
N PHE A 293 -7.05 20.40 3.89
CA PHE A 293 -5.61 20.14 3.85
C PHE A 293 -4.73 21.39 3.95
N GLN A 294 -5.20 22.54 3.43
CA GLN A 294 -4.41 23.78 3.45
C GLN A 294 -4.44 24.48 4.82
N ASN A 295 -5.58 24.45 5.51
CA ASN A 295 -5.78 25.36 6.65
C ASN A 295 -5.89 24.64 8.00
N TYR A 296 -6.19 23.33 8.01
CA TYR A 296 -6.71 22.69 9.22
C TYR A 296 -6.02 21.40 9.64
N LEU A 297 -5.06 20.87 8.86
CA LEU A 297 -4.43 19.58 9.16
C LEU A 297 -3.01 19.68 9.72
N LYS A 298 -2.44 20.87 9.83
CA LYS A 298 -1.11 21.07 10.41
C LYS A 298 -1.10 20.58 11.86
N SER A 299 -0.12 19.75 12.22
CA SER A 299 0.04 19.17 13.58
C SER A 299 -1.12 18.30 14.07
N GLU A 300 -2.00 17.84 13.17
CA GLU A 300 -3.14 16.99 13.53
C GLU A 300 -2.80 15.50 13.56
N LEU A 301 -3.53 14.74 14.39
CA LEU A 301 -3.40 13.29 14.51
C LEU A 301 -4.43 12.59 13.62
N LEU A 302 -4.04 12.23 12.40
CA LEU A 302 -4.83 11.44 11.45
C LEU A 302 -4.44 9.96 11.48
N THR A 303 -4.21 9.41 12.68
CA THR A 303 -3.82 8.02 12.87
C THR A 303 -4.93 7.07 12.42
N GLY A 304 -4.61 6.02 11.67
CA GLY A 304 -5.57 4.97 11.30
C GLY A 304 -6.50 5.32 10.15
N VAL A 305 -6.31 6.46 9.48
CA VAL A 305 -7.22 6.89 8.42
C VAL A 305 -7.03 6.07 7.15
N SER A 306 -8.12 5.76 6.47
CA SER A 306 -8.10 5.12 5.16
C SER A 306 -8.69 6.07 4.12
N ILE A 307 -7.83 6.76 3.39
CA ILE A 307 -8.22 7.80 2.43
C ILE A 307 -7.59 7.54 1.06
N SER A 308 -8.33 7.86 -0.01
CA SER A 308 -7.86 7.50 -1.35
C SER A 308 -8.35 8.37 -2.50
N ASN A 309 -7.63 8.33 -3.63
CA ASN A 309 -8.00 8.89 -4.94
C ASN A 309 -8.28 10.41 -4.93
N PHE A 310 -7.30 11.21 -4.54
CA PHE A 310 -7.43 12.67 -4.60
C PHE A 310 -6.07 13.38 -4.70
N THR A 311 -6.11 14.64 -5.10
CA THR A 311 -4.95 15.51 -5.24
C THR A 311 -5.04 16.63 -4.21
N ILE A 312 -3.91 16.91 -3.57
CA ILE A 312 -3.72 17.97 -2.60
C ILE A 312 -2.68 18.93 -3.16
N CYS A 313 -3.02 20.22 -3.22
CA CYS A 313 -2.11 21.25 -3.72
C CYS A 313 -1.82 22.28 -2.62
N ASN A 314 -0.56 22.67 -2.46
CA ASN A 314 -0.13 23.75 -1.56
C ASN A 314 -0.56 23.55 -0.09
N ALA A 315 -0.65 22.32 0.41
CA ALA A 315 -1.06 22.06 1.79
C ALA A 315 0.09 22.25 2.79
N ASP A 316 -0.25 22.64 4.02
CA ASP A 316 0.68 22.61 5.16
C ASP A 316 0.29 21.48 6.12
N LEU A 317 1.03 20.38 6.03
CA LEU A 317 0.86 19.16 6.81
C LEU A 317 2.05 18.95 7.75
N GLU A 318 2.73 20.04 8.12
CA GLU A 318 3.85 19.97 9.06
C GLU A 318 3.40 19.32 10.37
N LYS A 319 4.14 18.29 10.82
CA LYS A 319 3.88 17.51 12.05
C LYS A 319 2.56 16.74 12.07
N THR A 320 1.83 16.65 10.97
CA THR A 320 0.63 15.79 10.89
C THR A 320 1.03 14.32 11.08
N SER A 321 0.24 13.54 11.80
CA SER A 321 0.46 12.09 11.93
C SER A 321 -0.54 11.32 11.08
N PHE A 322 -0.07 10.64 10.05
CA PHE A 322 -0.78 9.59 9.32
C PHE A 322 -0.31 8.21 9.78
N SER A 323 -0.01 8.01 11.06
CA SER A 323 0.46 6.71 11.58
C SER A 323 -0.63 5.63 11.47
N ASN A 324 -0.26 4.37 11.22
CA ASN A 324 -1.19 3.24 11.04
C ASN A 324 -2.26 3.44 9.94
N SER A 325 -2.00 4.30 8.96
CA SER A 325 -2.97 4.71 7.95
C SER A 325 -2.83 3.95 6.62
N LEU A 326 -3.91 3.94 5.83
CA LEU A 326 -3.95 3.40 4.48
C LEU A 326 -4.14 4.55 3.48
N LEU A 327 -3.07 4.91 2.79
CA LEU A 327 -3.06 6.00 1.82
C LEU A 327 -2.94 5.42 0.41
N LYS A 328 -3.97 5.64 -0.42
CA LYS A 328 -3.99 5.07 -1.78
C LYS A 328 -4.25 6.13 -2.85
N ASN A 329 -3.41 6.18 -3.89
CA ASN A 329 -3.58 7.10 -5.02
C ASN A 329 -3.74 8.57 -4.58
N ILE A 330 -2.85 9.03 -3.69
CA ILE A 330 -2.84 10.41 -3.20
C ILE A 330 -1.72 11.17 -3.89
N TYR A 331 -2.04 12.35 -4.41
CA TYR A 331 -1.08 13.20 -5.10
C TYR A 331 -0.83 14.46 -4.29
N PHE A 332 0.33 14.56 -3.65
CA PHE A 332 0.81 15.79 -3.03
C PHE A 332 1.54 16.62 -4.09
N ASP A 333 0.98 17.76 -4.48
CA ASP A 333 1.54 18.70 -5.47
C ASP A 333 1.62 20.12 -4.88
N GLY A 334 2.13 21.08 -5.66
CA GLY A 334 2.16 22.49 -5.28
C GLY A 334 3.04 22.78 -4.07
N LYS A 335 4.20 22.11 -3.95
CA LYS A 335 5.14 22.34 -2.84
C LYS A 335 4.51 22.09 -1.45
N THR A 336 3.66 21.07 -1.35
CA THR A 336 3.05 20.67 -0.09
C THR A 336 4.13 20.43 0.98
N ASN A 337 3.92 20.99 2.17
CA ASN A 337 4.84 20.89 3.30
C ASN A 337 4.50 19.66 4.14
N LEU A 338 5.37 18.66 4.12
CA LEU A 338 5.28 17.41 4.90
C LEU A 338 6.42 17.33 5.93
N LYS A 339 7.01 18.46 6.30
CA LYS A 339 8.11 18.48 7.28
C LYS A 339 7.67 17.87 8.60
N ASN A 340 8.48 16.98 9.17
CA ASN A 340 8.17 16.26 10.42
C ASN A 340 6.87 15.44 10.40
N THR A 341 6.31 15.11 9.22
CA THR A 341 5.09 14.27 9.14
C THR A 341 5.38 12.85 9.58
N ASP A 342 4.46 12.25 10.32
CA ASP A 342 4.59 10.89 10.83
C ASP A 342 3.72 9.90 10.03
N PHE A 343 4.34 9.06 9.22
CA PHE A 343 3.68 7.99 8.44
C PHE A 343 3.89 6.60 9.06
N ARG A 344 4.38 6.48 10.30
CA ARG A 344 4.78 5.18 10.86
C ARG A 344 3.70 4.12 10.77
N ASP A 345 4.12 2.89 10.48
CA ASP A 345 3.25 1.71 10.41
C ASP A 345 2.15 1.80 9.32
N SER A 346 2.30 2.72 8.35
CA SER A 346 1.31 2.95 7.30
C SER A 346 1.62 2.24 5.99
N THR A 347 0.58 1.98 5.20
CA THR A 347 0.72 1.52 3.81
C THR A 347 0.43 2.65 2.85
N LEU A 348 1.43 3.00 2.03
CA LEU A 348 1.35 4.03 1.01
C LEU A 348 1.39 3.35 -0.36
N ASN A 349 0.28 3.38 -1.08
CA ASN A 349 0.11 2.72 -2.37
C ASN A 349 -0.22 3.74 -3.47
N GLY A 350 0.69 3.94 -4.43
CA GLY A 350 0.51 4.93 -5.48
C GLY A 350 0.46 6.36 -4.94
N VAL A 351 1.25 6.67 -3.90
CA VAL A 351 1.35 8.03 -3.36
C VAL A 351 2.45 8.78 -4.12
N HIS A 352 2.12 9.98 -4.60
CA HIS A 352 3.02 10.82 -5.38
C HIS A 352 3.40 12.08 -4.58
N PHE A 353 4.71 12.34 -4.49
CA PHE A 353 5.26 13.44 -3.68
C PHE A 353 5.93 14.52 -4.56
N LYS A 354 5.17 15.21 -5.39
CA LYS A 354 5.73 16.16 -6.38
C LYS A 354 6.13 17.49 -5.73
N GLU A 355 7.41 17.85 -5.85
CA GLU A 355 8.02 19.06 -5.27
C GLU A 355 7.79 19.23 -3.75
N THR A 356 7.53 18.14 -3.03
CA THR A 356 7.14 18.21 -1.60
C THR A 356 8.34 18.38 -0.67
N ASN A 357 8.10 19.03 0.47
CA ASN A 357 9.08 19.09 1.55
C ASN A 357 8.83 17.97 2.56
N CYS A 358 9.56 16.86 2.47
CA CYS A 358 9.47 15.71 3.38
C CYS A 358 10.62 15.69 4.40
N GLU A 359 11.29 16.81 4.68
CA GLU A 359 12.40 16.86 5.64
C GLU A 359 11.97 16.33 7.02
N ASN A 360 12.75 15.42 7.61
CA ASN A 360 12.42 14.70 8.86
C ASN A 360 11.09 13.94 8.86
N ALA A 361 10.50 13.62 7.69
CA ALA A 361 9.32 12.75 7.65
C ALA A 361 9.68 11.32 8.11
N ASN A 362 8.75 10.68 8.82
CA ASN A 362 8.95 9.37 9.42
C ASN A 362 8.14 8.28 8.72
N PHE A 363 8.82 7.42 7.97
CA PHE A 363 8.31 6.25 7.27
C PHE A 363 8.68 4.92 7.97
N THR A 364 8.93 4.91 9.28
CA THR A 364 9.30 3.68 10.00
C THR A 364 8.21 2.62 9.85
N ASN A 365 8.60 1.37 9.57
CA ASN A 365 7.70 0.23 9.34
C ASN A 365 6.69 0.42 8.18
N CYS A 366 6.88 1.42 7.31
CA CYS A 366 5.94 1.63 6.21
C CYS A 366 6.07 0.58 5.11
N LYS A 367 4.96 0.31 4.42
CA LYS A 367 4.98 -0.37 3.12
C LYS A 367 4.78 0.64 2.00
N LEU A 368 5.82 0.84 1.19
CA LEU A 368 5.84 1.81 0.09
C LEU A 368 5.70 1.07 -1.24
N ILE A 369 4.55 1.25 -1.91
CA ILE A 369 4.21 0.54 -3.16
C ILE A 369 3.94 1.56 -4.25
N GLY A 370 4.68 1.49 -5.37
CA GLY A 370 4.46 2.39 -6.50
C GLY A 370 4.61 3.88 -6.16
N ILE A 371 5.50 4.21 -5.22
CA ILE A 371 5.82 5.60 -4.89
C ILE A 371 6.77 6.17 -5.95
N LEU A 372 6.50 7.40 -6.37
CA LEU A 372 7.39 8.14 -7.26
C LEU A 372 8.10 9.24 -6.48
N PHE A 373 9.42 9.13 -6.39
CA PHE A 373 10.29 10.17 -5.85
C PHE A 373 10.73 11.11 -6.98
N ASP A 374 10.39 12.39 -6.84
CA ASP A 374 10.78 13.46 -7.77
C ASP A 374 12.04 14.18 -7.29
N THR A 375 12.89 14.64 -8.20
CA THR A 375 14.19 15.27 -7.88
C THR A 375 14.07 16.57 -7.09
N LYS A 376 12.90 17.23 -7.12
CA LYS A 376 12.65 18.46 -6.37
C LYS A 376 12.17 18.21 -4.95
N MET A 377 12.01 16.95 -4.54
CA MET A 377 11.66 16.61 -3.17
C MET A 377 12.80 16.97 -2.19
N LYS A 378 12.43 17.41 -0.99
CA LYS A 378 13.37 17.52 0.14
C LYS A 378 13.19 16.30 1.03
N LEU A 379 14.18 15.40 1.06
CA LEU A 379 14.14 14.13 1.79
C LEU A 379 15.24 14.02 2.84
N GLN A 380 15.94 15.11 3.14
CA GLN A 380 16.99 15.12 4.14
C GLN A 380 16.44 14.69 5.50
N ARG A 381 17.23 13.88 6.22
CA ARG A 381 16.92 13.41 7.59
C ARG A 381 15.63 12.59 7.68
N THR A 382 15.15 12.02 6.59
CA THR A 382 13.98 11.14 6.60
C THR A 382 14.29 9.81 7.28
N ILE A 383 13.27 9.18 7.86
CA ILE A 383 13.41 7.93 8.61
C ILE A 383 12.66 6.84 7.87
N PHE A 384 13.37 5.87 7.31
CA PHE A 384 12.85 4.68 6.64
C PHE A 384 13.16 3.40 7.42
N THR A 385 13.39 3.49 8.74
CA THR A 385 13.75 2.34 9.56
C THR A 385 12.74 1.20 9.38
N ASN A 386 13.21 0.00 9.03
CA ASN A 386 12.36 -1.18 8.79
C ASN A 386 11.24 -0.97 7.75
N ALA A 387 11.36 0.02 6.85
CA ALA A 387 10.41 0.23 5.77
C ALA A 387 10.62 -0.78 4.64
N ASP A 388 9.53 -1.17 3.97
CA ASP A 388 9.55 -2.00 2.78
C ASP A 388 9.41 -1.13 1.52
N LEU A 389 10.52 -0.98 0.80
CA LEU A 389 10.66 -0.24 -0.45
C LEU A 389 10.77 -1.19 -1.65
N SER A 390 10.74 -2.51 -1.44
CA SER A 390 11.00 -3.52 -2.48
C SER A 390 9.89 -3.64 -3.54
N GLY A 391 8.71 -3.06 -3.27
CA GLY A 391 7.61 -2.95 -4.21
C GLY A 391 7.74 -1.81 -5.23
N MET A 392 8.91 -1.18 -5.30
CA MET A 392 9.23 -0.13 -6.27
C MET A 392 10.24 -0.64 -7.31
N ASP A 393 10.32 0.02 -8.46
CA ASP A 393 11.33 -0.32 -9.47
C ASP A 393 12.65 0.46 -9.26
N ARG A 394 12.57 1.69 -8.75
CA ARG A 394 13.70 2.61 -8.59
C ARG A 394 13.49 3.65 -7.50
N ILE A 395 14.59 4.20 -6.98
CA ILE A 395 14.64 5.42 -6.18
C ILE A 395 15.52 6.43 -6.92
N GLY A 396 14.91 7.50 -7.42
CA GLY A 396 15.58 8.52 -8.21
C GLY A 396 14.82 8.88 -9.49
N PRO A 397 15.29 9.91 -10.21
CA PRO A 397 14.68 10.35 -11.45
C PRO A 397 14.54 9.25 -12.50
N CYS A 398 13.53 9.38 -13.37
CA CYS A 398 13.38 8.50 -14.52
C CYS A 398 14.56 8.65 -15.50
N ASP A 399 15.08 9.87 -15.63
CA ASP A 399 16.24 10.25 -16.42
C ASP A 399 17.54 10.08 -15.61
N LYS A 400 18.43 9.20 -16.09
CA LYS A 400 19.72 8.92 -15.45
C LYS A 400 20.74 10.08 -15.55
N GLU A 401 20.37 11.14 -16.24
CA GLU A 401 21.14 12.38 -16.43
C GLU A 401 20.54 13.57 -15.64
N GLY A 402 19.45 13.34 -14.89
CA GLY A 402 18.74 14.37 -14.14
C GLY A 402 19.51 14.87 -12.90
N ALA A 403 18.90 15.80 -12.17
CA ALA A 403 19.44 16.25 -10.88
C ALA A 403 19.43 15.11 -9.84
N LEU A 404 20.44 15.08 -8.96
CA LEU A 404 20.54 14.10 -7.88
C LEU A 404 19.38 14.26 -6.89
N LEU A 405 18.78 13.14 -6.47
CA LEU A 405 17.82 13.10 -5.37
C LEU A 405 18.56 12.94 -4.03
N ASN A 406 18.37 13.89 -3.12
CA ASN A 406 19.17 13.97 -1.89
C ASN A 406 18.45 13.35 -0.68
N PHE A 407 19.07 12.31 -0.09
CA PHE A 407 18.67 11.63 1.14
C PHE A 407 19.70 11.80 2.28
N ASP A 408 20.49 12.87 2.28
CA ASP A 408 21.54 13.05 3.27
C ASP A 408 20.97 13.02 4.70
N TYR A 409 21.74 12.43 5.62
CA TYR A 409 21.38 12.19 7.02
C TYR A 409 20.14 11.31 7.26
N SER A 410 19.63 10.63 6.23
CA SER A 410 18.46 9.75 6.36
C SER A 410 18.81 8.40 7.00
N ASN A 411 17.82 7.76 7.61
CA ASN A 411 17.99 6.46 8.26
C ASN A 411 17.23 5.37 7.49
N PHE A 412 17.95 4.49 6.81
CA PHE A 412 17.45 3.30 6.12
C PHE A 412 17.74 2.01 6.88
N SER A 413 18.04 2.08 8.18
CA SER A 413 18.39 0.89 8.94
C SER A 413 17.28 -0.15 8.89
N LYS A 414 17.64 -1.41 8.61
CA LYS A 414 16.71 -2.55 8.44
C LYS A 414 15.70 -2.41 7.29
N ALA A 415 15.79 -1.38 6.46
CA ALA A 415 14.87 -1.21 5.33
C ALA A 415 15.11 -2.28 4.25
N ASN A 416 14.08 -2.57 3.46
CA ASN A 416 14.18 -3.49 2.32
C ASN A 416 14.19 -2.72 1.00
N LEU A 417 15.36 -2.63 0.38
CA LEU A 417 15.65 -2.00 -0.90
C LEU A 417 16.12 -3.02 -1.95
N SER A 418 15.74 -4.29 -1.80
CA SER A 418 16.15 -5.35 -2.72
C SER A 418 15.66 -5.07 -4.15
N HIS A 419 16.48 -5.41 -5.15
CA HIS A 419 16.19 -5.27 -6.58
C HIS A 419 16.02 -3.83 -7.10
N LEU A 420 16.15 -2.81 -6.24
CA LEU A 420 15.95 -1.41 -6.63
C LEU A 420 17.11 -0.87 -7.47
N ASP A 421 16.78 -0.07 -8.47
CA ASP A 421 17.71 0.86 -9.10
C ASP A 421 17.76 2.16 -8.28
N ILE A 422 18.86 2.38 -7.56
CA ILE A 422 19.09 3.53 -6.68
C ILE A 422 20.08 4.51 -7.33
N TYR A 423 20.06 4.60 -8.67
CA TYR A 423 20.88 5.55 -9.41
C TYR A 423 20.48 7.01 -9.12
N ASN A 424 21.48 7.88 -9.15
CA ASN A 424 21.37 9.33 -9.15
C ASN A 424 20.78 9.89 -7.86
N THR A 425 21.33 9.38 -6.74
CA THR A 425 20.92 9.70 -5.37
C THR A 425 22.14 10.01 -4.51
N THR A 426 22.00 10.93 -3.56
CA THR A 426 23.02 11.17 -2.52
C THR A 426 22.54 10.66 -1.18
N PHE A 427 23.47 10.09 -0.41
CA PHE A 427 23.20 9.47 0.89
C PHE A 427 24.27 9.89 1.92
N GLU A 428 24.73 11.14 1.87
CA GLU A 428 25.81 11.56 2.77
C GLU A 428 25.38 11.41 4.23
N PHE A 429 26.22 10.77 5.05
CA PHE A 429 25.94 10.49 6.47
C PHE A 429 24.67 9.66 6.73
N ALA A 430 24.15 8.95 5.72
CA ALA A 430 22.99 8.08 5.91
C ALA A 430 23.36 6.78 6.64
N ASP A 431 22.39 6.25 7.39
CA ASP A 431 22.50 4.97 8.09
C ASP A 431 21.80 3.86 7.29
N PHE A 432 22.57 2.90 6.81
CA PHE A 432 22.13 1.69 6.11
C PHE A 432 22.44 0.42 6.94
N SER A 433 22.55 0.54 8.26
CA SER A 433 22.80 -0.61 9.14
C SER A 433 21.71 -1.66 9.00
N ASP A 434 22.07 -2.93 8.87
CA ASP A 434 21.13 -4.06 8.68
C ASP A 434 20.21 -3.94 7.44
N VAL A 435 20.50 -3.03 6.49
CA VAL A 435 19.66 -2.85 5.30
C VAL A 435 19.70 -4.09 4.40
N ARG A 436 18.62 -4.35 3.67
CA ARG A 436 18.60 -5.37 2.61
C ARG A 436 18.66 -4.71 1.22
N LEU A 437 19.78 -4.89 0.52
CA LEU A 437 20.10 -4.38 -0.82
C LEU A 437 20.46 -5.53 -1.78
N VAL A 438 19.80 -6.69 -1.61
CA VAL A 438 20.06 -7.87 -2.44
C VAL A 438 19.73 -7.54 -3.90
N ASP A 439 20.68 -7.77 -4.79
CA ASP A 439 20.54 -7.52 -6.24
C ASP A 439 20.15 -6.06 -6.58
N ALA A 440 20.49 -5.12 -5.69
CA ALA A 440 20.26 -3.69 -5.91
C ALA A 440 21.32 -3.10 -6.84
N LYS A 441 20.92 -2.14 -7.68
CA LYS A 441 21.83 -1.37 -8.54
C LYS A 441 22.11 -0.02 -7.91
N ILE A 442 23.35 0.18 -7.51
CA ILE A 442 23.79 1.40 -6.81
C ILE A 442 24.64 2.26 -7.76
N GLY A 443 25.58 1.64 -8.48
CA GLY A 443 26.30 2.23 -9.62
C GLY A 443 27.08 3.54 -9.39
N ASP A 444 27.42 4.20 -10.51
CA ASP A 444 28.28 5.40 -10.66
C ASP A 444 27.71 6.68 -10.00
N SER A 445 26.42 6.67 -9.71
CA SER A 445 25.62 7.86 -9.39
C SER A 445 25.20 7.97 -7.92
N ALA A 446 25.62 7.01 -7.10
CA ALA A 446 25.72 7.18 -5.66
C ALA A 446 27.16 7.55 -5.34
N GLN A 447 27.51 8.82 -5.47
CA GLN A 447 28.78 9.33 -4.95
C GLN A 447 28.71 9.22 -3.42
N LYS A 448 29.37 8.20 -2.86
CA LYS A 448 29.37 7.90 -1.42
C LYS A 448 30.61 8.52 -0.81
N GLU A 449 30.66 9.84 -0.78
CA GLU A 449 31.89 10.54 -0.37
C GLU A 449 32.06 10.61 1.15
N ASN A 450 30.97 10.50 1.93
CA ASN A 450 30.98 10.81 3.36
C ASN A 450 30.22 9.79 4.24
N ASN A 451 30.96 9.05 5.08
CA ASN A 451 30.54 8.36 6.31
C ASN A 451 29.20 7.60 6.24
N ILE A 452 29.00 6.78 5.20
CA ILE A 452 27.82 5.92 5.12
C ILE A 452 28.07 4.63 5.90
N ILE A 453 27.08 4.23 6.70
CA ILE A 453 27.14 3.03 7.53
C ILE A 453 26.38 1.90 6.84
N PHE A 454 27.06 0.89 6.34
CA PHE A 454 26.49 -0.37 5.81
C PHE A 454 26.76 -1.56 6.74
N SER A 455 26.98 -1.31 8.03
CA SER A 455 27.27 -2.38 9.00
C SER A 455 26.14 -3.41 9.01
N TYR A 456 26.47 -4.69 8.94
CA TYR A 456 25.50 -5.79 8.89
C TYR A 456 24.54 -5.78 7.69
N ALA A 457 24.77 -4.93 6.69
CA ALA A 457 23.92 -4.88 5.50
C ALA A 457 23.98 -6.19 4.70
N ASN A 458 22.84 -6.61 4.16
CA ASN A 458 22.78 -7.69 3.18
C ASN A 458 22.78 -7.12 1.76
N MET A 459 23.94 -7.19 1.11
CA MET A 459 24.22 -6.66 -0.21
C MET A 459 24.65 -7.78 -1.19
N GLU A 460 24.12 -8.99 -1.01
CA GLU A 460 24.35 -10.11 -1.93
C GLU A 460 24.00 -9.70 -3.36
N LYS A 461 24.91 -9.91 -4.31
CA LYS A 461 24.76 -9.55 -5.73
C LYS A 461 24.54 -8.06 -6.01
N ALA A 462 24.77 -7.18 -5.04
CA ALA A 462 24.66 -5.75 -5.26
C ALA A 462 25.64 -5.28 -6.34
N ASN A 463 25.19 -4.37 -7.20
CA ASN A 463 25.98 -3.79 -8.27
C ASN A 463 26.46 -2.38 -7.91
N LEU A 464 27.75 -2.28 -7.59
CA LEU A 464 28.49 -1.06 -7.27
C LEU A 464 29.53 -0.73 -8.36
N LEU A 465 29.30 -1.15 -9.60
CA LEU A 465 30.21 -0.88 -10.73
C LEU A 465 30.53 0.63 -10.84
N ARG A 466 31.82 0.96 -10.96
CA ARG A 466 32.35 2.35 -11.09
C ARG A 466 32.01 3.29 -9.94
N SER A 467 31.59 2.78 -8.79
CA SER A 467 31.23 3.64 -7.66
C SER A 467 32.45 4.33 -7.04
N ILE A 468 32.24 5.53 -6.50
CA ILE A 468 33.20 6.22 -5.63
C ILE A 468 32.71 6.06 -4.20
N ILE A 469 33.46 5.30 -3.40
CA ILE A 469 33.12 4.98 -2.01
C ILE A 469 34.25 5.41 -1.10
N LYS A 470 34.00 6.44 -0.30
CA LYS A 470 34.97 6.97 0.65
C LYS A 470 34.42 6.90 2.05
N ARG A 471 35.26 6.54 3.02
CA ARG A 471 34.97 6.60 4.47
C ARG A 471 33.72 5.82 4.88
N CYS A 472 33.39 4.73 4.18
CA CYS A 472 32.22 3.91 4.45
C CYS A 472 32.55 2.70 5.33
N ASN A 473 31.55 2.20 6.07
CA ASN A 473 31.70 1.02 6.91
C ASN A 473 30.83 -0.14 6.42
N PHE A 474 31.45 -1.21 5.91
CA PHE A 474 30.83 -2.49 5.55
C PHE A 474 31.11 -3.59 6.58
N GLN A 475 31.38 -3.23 7.83
CA GLN A 475 31.66 -4.20 8.88
C GLN A 475 30.53 -5.24 8.98
N ASN A 476 30.88 -6.52 9.01
CA ASN A 476 29.92 -7.63 9.06
C ASN A 476 28.90 -7.68 7.89
N ALA A 477 29.09 -6.89 6.82
CA ALA A 477 28.19 -6.90 5.68
C ALA A 477 28.30 -8.20 4.87
N ASN A 478 27.18 -8.65 4.31
CA ASN A 478 27.15 -9.71 3.32
C ASN A 478 27.27 -9.13 1.91
N LEU A 479 28.43 -9.26 1.30
CA LEU A 479 28.78 -8.76 -0.03
C LEU A 479 29.07 -9.92 -1.01
N GLN A 480 28.51 -11.11 -0.74
CA GLN A 480 28.68 -12.26 -1.62
C GLN A 480 28.19 -11.93 -3.05
N GLU A 481 29.01 -12.25 -4.05
CA GLU A 481 28.72 -12.00 -5.47
C GLU A 481 28.49 -10.52 -5.83
N ALA A 482 28.83 -9.58 -4.93
CA ALA A 482 28.75 -8.15 -5.22
C ALA A 482 29.81 -7.72 -6.25
N THR A 483 29.47 -6.71 -7.06
CA THR A 483 30.37 -6.18 -8.10
C THR A 483 30.83 -4.78 -7.75
N PHE A 484 32.13 -4.60 -7.53
CA PHE A 484 32.80 -3.31 -7.34
C PHE A 484 33.68 -2.94 -8.53
N THR A 485 33.68 -3.70 -9.64
CA THR A 485 34.62 -3.49 -10.76
C THR A 485 34.72 -2.03 -11.20
N TYR A 486 35.95 -1.53 -11.39
CA TYR A 486 36.29 -0.12 -11.70
C TYR A 486 35.96 0.91 -10.60
N SER A 487 35.68 0.51 -9.37
CA SER A 487 35.37 1.45 -8.28
C SER A 487 36.61 2.09 -7.66
N ILE A 488 36.41 3.24 -7.02
CA ILE A 488 37.39 3.92 -6.18
C ILE A 488 36.97 3.77 -4.72
N LEU A 489 37.79 3.10 -3.92
CA LEU A 489 37.58 2.84 -2.51
C LEU A 489 38.65 3.56 -1.69
N GLU A 490 38.26 4.49 -0.81
CA GLU A 490 39.19 5.22 0.06
C GLU A 490 38.72 5.15 1.52
N LYS A 491 39.58 4.71 2.45
CA LYS A 491 39.24 4.69 3.90
C LYS A 491 37.99 3.86 4.21
N VAL A 492 37.81 2.74 3.51
CA VAL A 492 36.64 1.85 3.67
C VAL A 492 36.98 0.69 4.60
N SER A 493 36.07 0.37 5.53
CA SER A 493 36.17 -0.85 6.35
C SER A 493 35.31 -1.97 5.77
N PHE A 494 35.91 -3.13 5.57
CA PHE A 494 35.31 -4.43 5.24
C PHE A 494 35.57 -5.44 6.38
N GLU A 495 35.75 -4.97 7.62
CA GLU A 495 36.03 -5.85 8.75
C GLU A 495 34.94 -6.93 8.91
N GLU A 496 35.34 -8.20 8.99
CA GLU A 496 34.43 -9.35 9.15
C GLU A 496 33.38 -9.47 8.01
N ALA A 497 33.56 -8.77 6.89
CA ALA A 497 32.65 -8.84 5.75
C ALA A 497 32.77 -10.17 4.99
N ARG A 498 31.66 -10.60 4.37
CA ARG A 498 31.62 -11.78 3.49
C ARG A 498 31.71 -11.33 2.04
N LEU A 499 32.83 -11.60 1.39
CA LEU A 499 33.20 -11.15 0.05
C LEU A 499 33.29 -12.31 -0.97
N ASN A 500 32.71 -13.46 -0.65
CA ASN A 500 32.78 -14.66 -1.49
C ASN A 500 32.29 -14.37 -2.90
N LYS A 501 33.06 -14.75 -3.92
CA LYS A 501 32.76 -14.56 -5.35
C LYS A 501 32.48 -13.10 -5.78
N SER A 502 32.81 -12.13 -4.94
CA SER A 502 32.69 -10.72 -5.31
C SER A 502 33.82 -10.31 -6.26
N SER A 503 33.65 -9.18 -6.95
CA SER A 503 34.65 -8.65 -7.89
C SER A 503 35.07 -7.24 -7.54
N PHE A 504 36.35 -7.07 -7.23
CA PHE A 504 37.10 -5.82 -7.07
C PHE A 504 38.07 -5.62 -8.24
N SER A 505 37.78 -6.22 -9.39
CA SER A 505 38.64 -6.11 -10.57
C SER A 505 38.82 -4.65 -10.99
N GLU A 506 40.03 -4.25 -11.37
CA GLU A 506 40.37 -2.92 -11.87
C GLU A 506 39.97 -1.78 -10.90
N CYS A 507 39.88 -2.06 -9.60
CA CYS A 507 39.56 -1.05 -8.58
C CYS A 507 40.81 -0.26 -8.15
N LYS A 508 40.60 0.99 -7.72
CA LYS A 508 41.58 1.72 -6.92
C LYS A 508 41.18 1.63 -5.45
N ILE A 509 42.03 1.07 -4.60
CA ILE A 509 41.77 0.80 -3.19
C ILE A 509 42.88 1.45 -2.37
N GLU A 510 42.52 2.40 -1.51
CA GLU A 510 43.48 3.18 -0.74
C GLU A 510 43.03 3.28 0.73
N ASN A 511 43.93 3.06 1.68
CA ASN A 511 43.64 3.16 3.11
C ASN A 511 42.46 2.28 3.59
N CYS A 512 42.24 1.11 2.99
CA CYS A 512 41.10 0.23 3.30
C CYS A 512 41.47 -0.91 4.26
N TYR A 513 40.48 -1.38 5.02
CA TYR A 513 40.67 -2.44 6.02
C TYR A 513 39.78 -3.65 5.72
N PHE A 514 40.38 -4.80 5.42
CA PHE A 514 39.74 -6.08 5.12
C PHE A 514 39.91 -7.07 6.28
N GLY A 515 40.11 -6.58 7.51
CA GLY A 515 40.48 -7.44 8.63
C GLY A 515 39.42 -8.52 8.92
N LYS A 516 39.86 -9.77 9.14
CA LYS A 516 38.98 -10.93 9.39
C LYS A 516 37.89 -11.17 8.32
N SER A 517 38.03 -10.58 7.14
CA SER A 517 37.06 -10.77 6.06
C SER A 517 37.17 -12.18 5.46
N TYR A 518 36.06 -12.64 4.88
CA TYR A 518 35.98 -13.93 4.20
C TYR A 518 35.92 -13.71 2.69
N CYS A 519 36.98 -14.11 1.99
CA CYS A 519 37.23 -13.79 0.58
C CYS A 519 37.44 -15.07 -0.23
N ALA A 520 36.44 -15.95 -0.30
CA ALA A 520 36.55 -17.16 -1.12
C ALA A 520 36.19 -16.88 -2.59
N ASN A 521 37.05 -17.23 -3.55
CA ASN A 521 36.87 -16.97 -4.99
C ASN A 521 36.66 -15.47 -5.33
N LEU A 522 37.24 -14.58 -4.52
CA LEU A 522 37.24 -13.14 -4.78
C LEU A 522 38.12 -12.81 -5.99
N SER A 523 37.71 -11.87 -6.83
CA SER A 523 38.58 -11.33 -7.89
C SER A 523 39.06 -9.93 -7.54
N MET A 524 40.38 -9.73 -7.53
CA MET A 524 41.05 -8.42 -7.44
C MET A 524 41.93 -8.18 -8.67
N LYS A 525 41.55 -8.77 -9.82
CA LYS A 525 42.35 -8.73 -11.04
C LYS A 525 42.57 -7.29 -11.50
N GLY A 526 43.82 -6.88 -11.72
CA GLY A 526 44.18 -5.53 -12.15
C GLY A 526 43.96 -4.43 -11.10
N ALA A 527 43.57 -4.78 -9.87
CA ALA A 527 43.34 -3.77 -8.84
C ALA A 527 44.65 -3.09 -8.42
N ILE A 528 44.56 -1.80 -8.08
CA ILE A 528 45.64 -1.02 -7.49
C ILE A 528 45.28 -0.81 -6.02
N ILE A 529 46.08 -1.36 -5.12
CA ILE A 529 45.83 -1.36 -3.68
C ILE A 529 47.04 -0.72 -2.97
N SER A 530 46.80 0.36 -2.23
CA SER A 530 47.81 1.00 -1.40
C SER A 530 47.34 1.20 0.04
N ASP A 531 48.30 1.20 0.98
CA ASP A 531 48.10 1.57 2.38
C ASP A 531 46.95 0.81 3.08
N SER A 532 46.71 -0.42 2.66
CA SER A 532 45.54 -1.23 3.07
C SER A 532 45.97 -2.47 3.84
N SER A 533 45.01 -3.08 4.53
CA SER A 533 45.28 -4.19 5.45
C SER A 533 44.29 -5.34 5.29
N PHE A 534 44.80 -6.56 5.33
CA PHE A 534 44.11 -7.85 5.27
C PHE A 534 44.39 -8.68 6.53
N ILE A 535 44.58 -8.03 7.68
CA ILE A 535 44.95 -8.69 8.93
C ILE A 535 43.90 -9.75 9.32
N PHE A 536 44.32 -10.99 9.58
CA PHE A 536 43.41 -12.14 9.84
C PHE A 536 42.41 -12.47 8.72
N ALA A 537 42.54 -11.90 7.51
CA ALA A 537 41.62 -12.19 6.41
C ALA A 537 41.78 -13.64 5.91
N ILE A 538 40.67 -14.26 5.53
CA ILE A 538 40.64 -15.61 4.93
C ILE A 538 40.41 -15.46 3.43
N MET A 539 41.47 -15.65 2.66
CA MET A 539 41.54 -15.49 1.22
C MET A 539 41.81 -16.86 0.56
N ILE A 540 40.76 -17.51 0.08
CA ILE A 540 40.86 -18.84 -0.55
C ILE A 540 40.52 -18.71 -2.03
N SER A 541 41.41 -19.17 -2.91
CA SER A 541 41.20 -19.13 -4.36
C SER A 541 40.95 -17.72 -4.90
N VAL A 542 41.58 -16.71 -4.30
CA VAL A 542 41.49 -15.30 -4.76
C VAL A 542 42.33 -15.10 -6.01
N ASP A 543 41.77 -14.42 -7.00
CA ASP A 543 42.48 -13.99 -8.21
C ASP A 543 43.10 -12.60 -8.01
N MET A 544 44.42 -12.57 -7.84
CA MET A 544 45.26 -11.37 -7.70
C MET A 544 46.07 -11.12 -8.99
N SER A 545 45.62 -11.61 -10.15
CA SER A 545 46.34 -11.42 -11.41
C SER A 545 46.43 -9.94 -11.79
N ASN A 546 47.60 -9.49 -12.24
CA ASN A 546 47.91 -8.10 -12.61
C ASN A 546 47.71 -7.06 -11.49
N VAL A 547 47.61 -7.49 -10.23
CA VAL A 547 47.42 -6.57 -9.10
C VAL A 547 48.68 -5.73 -8.86
N HIS A 548 48.50 -4.48 -8.43
CA HIS A 548 49.56 -3.66 -7.87
C HIS A 548 49.31 -3.43 -6.37
N LEU A 549 50.23 -3.92 -5.53
CA LEU A 549 50.19 -3.77 -4.08
C LEU A 549 51.36 -2.91 -3.62
N GLU A 550 51.05 -1.86 -2.85
CA GLU A 550 52.03 -1.00 -2.20
C GLU A 550 51.68 -0.80 -0.73
N GLN A 551 52.63 -1.00 0.18
CA GLN A 551 52.42 -0.77 1.62
C GLN A 551 51.24 -1.57 2.22
N ILE A 552 51.09 -2.83 1.81
CA ILE A 552 49.99 -3.69 2.27
C ILE A 552 50.41 -4.54 3.46
N SER A 553 49.47 -4.80 4.38
CA SER A 553 49.66 -5.72 5.50
C SER A 553 48.76 -6.96 5.37
N PHE A 554 49.37 -8.14 5.27
CA PHE A 554 48.72 -9.46 5.31
C PHE A 554 49.03 -10.22 6.62
N CYS A 555 49.19 -9.51 7.76
CA CYS A 555 49.57 -10.18 8.99
C CYS A 555 48.51 -11.20 9.44
N ASP A 556 48.95 -12.43 9.74
CA ASP A 556 48.08 -13.54 10.14
C ASP A 556 46.96 -13.88 9.12
N ALA A 557 47.11 -13.46 7.86
CA ALA A 557 46.17 -13.77 6.79
C ALA A 557 46.33 -15.21 6.28
N VAL A 558 45.23 -15.80 5.80
CA VAL A 558 45.22 -17.14 5.20
C VAL A 558 44.93 -17.00 3.70
N CYS A 559 45.97 -17.02 2.88
CA CYS A 559 45.96 -16.80 1.43
C CYS A 559 46.16 -18.10 0.61
N ARG A 560 45.33 -19.12 0.85
CA ARG A 560 45.47 -20.44 0.19
C ARG A 560 44.95 -20.46 -1.24
N ASP A 561 45.61 -21.25 -2.09
CA ASP A 561 45.19 -21.49 -3.48
C ASP A 561 45.04 -20.19 -4.30
N THR A 562 45.75 -19.12 -3.91
CA THR A 562 45.64 -17.79 -4.52
C THR A 562 46.46 -17.68 -5.80
N LEU A 563 45.99 -16.87 -6.75
CA LEU A 563 46.59 -16.69 -8.07
C LEU A 563 47.22 -15.31 -8.21
N TRP A 564 48.53 -15.27 -8.43
CA TRP A 564 49.35 -14.05 -8.53
C TRP A 564 50.09 -14.03 -9.87
N ILE A 565 49.35 -13.89 -10.97
CA ILE A 565 49.93 -13.78 -12.30
C ILE A 565 50.34 -12.33 -12.56
N ASN A 566 51.58 -12.07 -12.96
CA ASN A 566 52.07 -10.71 -13.29
C ASN A 566 51.77 -9.64 -12.21
N ALA A 567 51.73 -10.04 -10.93
CA ALA A 567 51.53 -9.12 -9.82
C ALA A 567 52.76 -8.22 -9.59
N ARG A 568 52.56 -7.04 -9.03
CA ARG A 568 53.62 -6.14 -8.53
C ARG A 568 53.40 -5.88 -7.05
N ILE A 569 54.36 -6.22 -6.21
CA ILE A 569 54.24 -6.11 -4.74
C ILE A 569 55.43 -5.34 -4.18
N GLU A 570 55.17 -4.23 -3.51
CA GLU A 570 56.21 -3.33 -2.99
C GLU A 570 55.92 -2.94 -1.54
N ASN A 571 56.99 -2.84 -0.73
CA ASN A 571 56.95 -2.27 0.62
C ASN A 571 55.90 -2.93 1.56
N SER A 572 55.59 -4.22 1.37
CA SER A 572 54.47 -4.90 2.02
C SER A 572 54.90 -5.92 3.09
N ASN A 573 54.02 -6.21 4.05
CA ASN A 573 54.26 -7.13 5.17
C ASN A 573 53.36 -8.38 5.10
N PHE A 574 53.97 -9.56 5.13
CA PHE A 574 53.33 -10.89 5.07
C PHE A 574 53.64 -11.72 6.33
N GLU A 575 53.74 -11.08 7.49
CA GLU A 575 54.07 -11.73 8.75
C GLU A 575 53.03 -12.78 9.19
N ARG A 576 53.48 -14.00 9.50
CA ARG A 576 52.63 -15.14 9.91
C ARG A 576 51.50 -15.47 8.91
N CYS A 577 51.68 -15.12 7.64
CA CYS A 577 50.71 -15.39 6.58
C CYS A 577 50.84 -16.81 6.03
N VAL A 578 49.73 -17.39 5.55
CA VAL A 578 49.69 -18.71 4.90
C VAL A 578 49.45 -18.57 3.40
N LEU A 579 50.47 -18.74 2.58
CA LEU A 579 50.43 -18.73 1.12
C LEU A 579 50.49 -20.16 0.52
N SER A 580 50.01 -21.15 1.27
CA SER A 580 50.10 -22.55 0.82
C SER A 580 49.31 -22.80 -0.46
N ASN A 581 49.87 -23.57 -1.40
CA ASN A 581 49.33 -23.80 -2.75
C ASN A 581 49.16 -22.54 -3.62
N ALA A 582 49.69 -21.38 -3.20
CA ALA A 582 49.61 -20.18 -4.02
C ALA A 582 50.44 -20.31 -5.31
N ARG A 583 50.06 -19.56 -6.34
CA ARG A 583 50.71 -19.56 -7.66
C ARG A 583 51.20 -18.17 -8.02
N PHE A 584 52.51 -17.95 -7.98
CA PHE A 584 53.17 -16.75 -8.47
C PHE A 584 53.77 -17.02 -9.84
N VAL A 585 53.22 -16.42 -10.89
CA VAL A 585 53.66 -16.70 -12.26
C VAL A 585 53.85 -15.39 -13.03
N GLY A 586 55.11 -15.03 -13.28
CA GLY A 586 55.46 -13.96 -14.20
C GLY A 586 55.52 -14.44 -15.65
N ASP A 587 55.51 -13.49 -16.57
CA ASP A 587 55.81 -13.77 -17.98
C ASP A 587 57.34 -13.78 -18.21
N ALA A 588 57.80 -14.43 -19.29
CA ALA A 588 59.23 -14.59 -19.56
C ALA A 588 59.97 -13.27 -19.85
N LYS A 589 59.24 -12.21 -20.27
CA LYS A 589 59.77 -10.87 -20.59
C LYS A 589 59.62 -9.89 -19.41
N ASN A 590 58.62 -10.08 -18.56
CA ASN A 590 58.24 -9.28 -17.40
C ASN A 590 58.07 -10.21 -16.19
N ARG A 591 59.20 -10.48 -15.52
CA ARG A 591 59.18 -11.18 -14.24
C ARG A 591 58.34 -10.41 -13.22
N ILE A 592 57.64 -11.14 -12.35
CA ILE A 592 57.03 -10.54 -11.15
C ILE A 592 58.16 -9.94 -10.31
N ARG A 593 58.02 -8.67 -9.91
CA ARG A 593 58.95 -8.03 -8.97
C ARG A 593 58.27 -7.86 -7.63
N ILE A 594 58.87 -8.48 -6.62
CA ILE A 594 58.47 -8.34 -5.22
C ILE A 594 59.63 -7.64 -4.51
N SER A 595 59.40 -6.42 -4.02
CA SER A 595 60.46 -5.58 -3.46
C SER A 595 60.17 -5.09 -2.04
N ASN A 596 61.22 -5.04 -1.22
CA ASN A 596 61.16 -4.52 0.15
C ASN A 596 60.05 -5.16 1.02
N CYS A 597 59.76 -6.44 0.80
CA CYS A 597 58.70 -7.14 1.51
C CYS A 597 59.24 -7.97 2.68
N LYS A 598 58.43 -8.12 3.73
CA LYS A 598 58.73 -8.95 4.91
C LYS A 598 57.89 -10.22 4.86
N PHE A 599 58.53 -11.38 4.70
CA PHE A 599 57.92 -12.71 4.74
C PHE A 599 58.30 -13.45 6.03
N ILE A 600 58.05 -12.80 7.17
CA ILE A 600 58.44 -13.32 8.49
C ILE A 600 57.48 -14.43 8.91
N ASN A 601 57.99 -15.63 9.16
CA ASN A 601 57.21 -16.82 9.52
C ASN A 601 56.08 -17.12 8.53
N THR A 602 56.29 -16.81 7.24
CA THR A 602 55.31 -17.04 6.18
C THR A 602 55.36 -18.50 5.71
N ASN A 603 54.20 -19.13 5.58
CA ASN A 603 54.09 -20.48 5.05
C ASN A 603 53.91 -20.44 3.52
N PHE A 604 54.95 -20.85 2.78
CA PHE A 604 54.98 -21.05 1.33
C PHE A 604 54.93 -22.55 0.94
N SER A 605 54.37 -23.42 1.79
CA SER A 605 54.26 -24.84 1.47
C SER A 605 53.47 -25.07 0.17
N ASP A 606 53.94 -26.00 -0.66
CA ASP A 606 53.30 -26.36 -1.92
C ASP A 606 53.13 -25.20 -2.92
N VAL A 607 53.85 -24.08 -2.73
CA VAL A 607 53.77 -22.92 -3.62
C VAL A 607 54.39 -23.23 -4.99
N ALA A 608 53.81 -22.68 -6.05
CA ALA A 608 54.43 -22.65 -7.38
C ALA A 608 54.86 -21.22 -7.72
N ILE A 609 56.16 -20.99 -7.86
CA ILE A 609 56.76 -19.70 -8.19
C ILE A 609 57.54 -19.83 -9.50
N ALA A 610 57.15 -19.08 -10.52
CA ALA A 610 57.80 -19.08 -11.83
C ALA A 610 58.06 -17.64 -12.32
N ASN A 611 59.27 -17.38 -12.83
CA ASN A 611 59.67 -16.08 -13.40
C ASN A 611 59.50 -14.92 -12.40
N VAL A 612 60.10 -15.02 -11.21
CA VAL A 612 59.96 -14.03 -10.13
C VAL A 612 61.32 -13.49 -9.68
N GLU A 613 61.38 -12.19 -9.37
CA GLU A 613 62.51 -11.53 -8.73
C GLU A 613 62.08 -10.98 -7.37
N PHE A 614 62.68 -11.52 -6.31
CA PHE A 614 62.62 -10.97 -4.95
C PHE A 614 63.80 -10.01 -4.75
N TYR A 615 63.52 -8.75 -4.44
CA TYR A 615 64.53 -7.72 -4.20
C TYR A 615 64.41 -7.16 -2.78
N LYS A 616 65.50 -7.18 -2.00
CA LYS A 616 65.54 -6.64 -0.63
C LYS A 616 64.43 -7.18 0.30
N CYS A 617 64.10 -8.45 0.15
CA CYS A 617 63.07 -9.09 0.97
C CYS A 617 63.69 -9.82 2.19
N ASP A 618 62.90 -9.97 3.26
CA ASP A 618 63.26 -10.70 4.48
C ASP A 618 62.44 -11.99 4.56
N PHE A 619 63.11 -13.14 4.71
CA PHE A 619 62.49 -14.47 4.78
C PHE A 619 62.63 -15.16 6.14
N LYS A 620 62.83 -14.41 7.22
CA LYS A 620 63.03 -14.97 8.56
C LYS A 620 61.93 -15.98 8.94
N GLY A 621 62.32 -17.26 9.06
CA GLY A 621 61.41 -18.34 9.48
C GLY A 621 60.38 -18.75 8.42
N ALA A 622 60.54 -18.35 7.15
CA ALA A 622 59.64 -18.76 6.08
C ALA A 622 59.79 -20.27 5.77
N ASP A 623 58.69 -20.90 5.36
CA ASP A 623 58.62 -22.33 5.07
C ASP A 623 58.30 -22.59 3.60
N PHE A 624 59.26 -23.14 2.85
CA PHE A 624 59.17 -23.53 1.44
C PHE A 624 59.02 -25.04 1.24
N THR A 625 58.46 -25.77 2.21
CA THR A 625 58.26 -27.21 2.11
C THR A 625 57.46 -27.57 0.85
N ASN A 626 58.00 -28.49 0.02
CA ASN A 626 57.41 -28.91 -1.26
C ASN A 626 57.17 -27.76 -2.28
N ALA A 627 57.86 -26.63 -2.12
CA ALA A 627 57.75 -25.53 -3.07
C ALA A 627 58.40 -25.85 -4.43
N ARG A 628 57.83 -25.31 -5.50
CA ARG A 628 58.35 -25.39 -6.87
C ARG A 628 58.81 -24.01 -7.32
N LEU A 629 60.12 -23.83 -7.51
CA LEU A 629 60.74 -22.58 -7.96
C LEU A 629 61.34 -22.75 -9.36
N ILE A 630 60.85 -21.97 -10.34
CA ILE A 630 61.38 -21.94 -11.72
C ILE A 630 61.80 -20.52 -12.05
N ASN A 631 63.05 -20.34 -12.48
CA ASN A 631 63.55 -19.07 -12.97
C ASN A 631 63.33 -17.93 -11.94
N VAL A 632 63.73 -18.19 -10.69
CA VAL A 632 63.53 -17.30 -9.53
C VAL A 632 64.85 -16.65 -9.12
N LYS A 633 64.84 -15.34 -8.87
CA LYS A 633 66.02 -14.64 -8.36
C LYS A 633 65.75 -14.05 -6.98
N PHE A 634 66.67 -14.30 -6.04
CA PHE A 634 66.74 -13.62 -4.75
C PHE A 634 67.90 -12.62 -4.79
N ILE A 635 67.59 -11.33 -4.69
CA ILE A 635 68.55 -10.23 -4.85
C ILE A 635 68.56 -9.39 -3.58
N GLU A 636 69.71 -9.26 -2.92
CA GLU A 636 69.88 -8.52 -1.66
C GLU A 636 68.87 -8.93 -0.56
N CYS A 637 68.43 -10.19 -0.57
CA CYS A 637 67.49 -10.77 0.40
C CYS A 637 68.21 -11.31 1.64
N LYS A 638 67.51 -11.34 2.78
CA LYS A 638 68.07 -11.70 4.10
C LYS A 638 67.33 -12.87 4.74
N ASN A 639 68.00 -13.58 5.66
CA ASN A 639 67.44 -14.66 6.47
C ASN A 639 66.94 -15.86 5.64
N LEU A 640 67.46 -16.05 4.43
CA LEU A 640 67.14 -17.21 3.60
C LEU A 640 67.75 -18.50 4.17
N ASP A 641 68.85 -18.40 4.91
CA ASP A 641 69.49 -19.50 5.63
C ASP A 641 68.66 -20.05 6.81
N ASN A 642 67.69 -19.26 7.28
CA ASN A 642 66.75 -19.58 8.36
C ASN A 642 65.40 -20.13 7.84
N THR A 643 65.31 -20.44 6.54
CA THR A 643 64.09 -20.98 5.94
C THR A 643 64.01 -22.50 6.05
N VAL A 644 62.78 -23.01 6.13
CA VAL A 644 62.51 -24.46 6.03
C VAL A 644 62.39 -24.81 4.55
N THR A 645 63.15 -25.81 4.07
CA THR A 645 63.27 -26.12 2.62
C THR A 645 63.13 -27.62 2.30
N GLN A 646 62.28 -28.33 3.03
CA GLN A 646 62.09 -29.77 2.82
C GLN A 646 61.45 -30.08 1.45
N LYS A 647 62.04 -30.97 0.66
CA LYS A 647 61.52 -31.41 -0.67
C LYS A 647 61.28 -30.27 -1.66
N ILE A 648 62.08 -29.21 -1.61
CA ILE A 648 61.99 -28.09 -2.55
C ILE A 648 62.49 -28.51 -3.94
N TRP A 649 61.78 -28.09 -4.99
CA TRP A 649 62.21 -28.25 -6.38
C TRP A 649 62.63 -26.92 -6.97
N MET A 650 63.84 -26.85 -7.55
CA MET A 650 64.43 -25.62 -8.06
C MET A 650 64.99 -25.83 -9.47
N GLU A 651 64.61 -24.94 -10.40
CA GLU A 651 65.13 -24.84 -11.76
C GLU A 651 65.46 -23.36 -12.04
N GLU A 652 66.66 -23.05 -12.55
CA GLU A 652 67.10 -21.67 -12.83
C GLU A 652 66.98 -20.68 -11.65
N VAL A 653 67.33 -21.11 -10.44
CA VAL A 653 67.25 -20.26 -9.23
C VAL A 653 68.59 -19.58 -8.93
N ALA A 654 68.60 -18.27 -8.76
CA ALA A 654 69.81 -17.47 -8.47
C ALA A 654 69.72 -16.71 -7.14
N PHE A 655 70.84 -16.65 -6.42
CA PHE A 655 71.01 -15.88 -5.17
C PHE A 655 72.10 -14.83 -5.37
N ILE A 656 71.71 -13.57 -5.53
CA ILE A 656 72.60 -12.43 -5.83
C ILE A 656 72.71 -11.57 -4.57
N LYS A 657 73.92 -11.42 -4.02
CA LYS A 657 74.17 -10.70 -2.75
C LYS A 657 73.22 -11.09 -1.62
N SER A 658 72.80 -12.36 -1.60
CA SER A 658 71.82 -12.92 -0.66
C SER A 658 72.39 -14.18 -0.02
N GLU A 659 71.98 -14.48 1.21
CA GLU A 659 72.31 -15.75 1.89
C GLU A 659 71.63 -16.93 1.18
N LYS A 660 72.24 -18.13 1.22
CA LYS A 660 71.67 -19.35 0.64
C LYS A 660 70.94 -20.17 1.72
N PRO A 661 69.84 -20.88 1.40
CA PRO A 661 69.17 -21.77 2.33
C PRO A 661 70.07 -22.91 2.82
N LYS A 662 69.88 -23.33 4.08
CA LYS A 662 70.54 -24.54 4.61
C LYS A 662 69.79 -25.77 4.12
N TYR A 663 70.34 -26.47 3.14
CA TYR A 663 69.74 -27.71 2.62
C TYR A 663 69.87 -28.84 3.65
N GLY A 664 68.76 -29.55 3.92
CA GLY A 664 68.81 -30.88 4.54
C GLY A 664 69.59 -31.85 3.67
N LYS A 665 70.12 -32.94 4.25
CA LYS A 665 71.02 -33.91 3.61
C LYS A 665 70.68 -34.20 2.12
N LEU A 666 71.73 -34.20 1.30
CA LEU A 666 71.81 -34.20 -0.16
C LEU A 666 71.02 -35.26 -0.97
N GLU A 667 70.24 -36.16 -0.35
CA GLU A 667 69.63 -37.31 -1.04
C GLU A 667 68.26 -37.02 -1.70
N ASP A 668 67.65 -35.86 -1.47
CA ASP A 668 66.31 -35.51 -2.01
C ASP A 668 66.33 -34.50 -3.20
N LEU A 669 67.50 -34.13 -3.72
CA LEU A 669 67.62 -33.18 -4.84
C LEU A 669 67.63 -33.91 -6.19
N ASN A 670 66.51 -33.94 -6.90
CA ASN A 670 66.51 -34.30 -8.33
C ASN A 670 67.06 -33.12 -9.16
N TRP A 671 68.37 -33.15 -9.40
CA TRP A 671 69.15 -32.19 -10.19
C TRP A 671 68.95 -32.34 -11.72
N ARG A 672 68.63 -31.24 -12.42
CA ARG A 672 69.10 -30.83 -13.78
C ARG A 672 68.82 -29.32 -13.91
N HIS A 673 69.71 -28.35 -14.18
CA HIS A 673 71.12 -28.25 -14.59
C HIS A 673 71.73 -26.98 -13.95
N PHE A 674 73.05 -27.00 -13.69
CA PHE A 674 73.89 -25.81 -13.47
C PHE A 674 74.26 -25.17 -14.82
N SER A 675 74.23 -23.84 -14.90
CA SER A 675 75.19 -23.07 -15.69
C SER A 675 75.77 -21.96 -14.81
N GLU A 676 76.93 -22.22 -14.22
CA GLU A 676 77.91 -21.16 -13.96
C GLU A 676 78.45 -20.66 -15.32
N GLU A 677 78.88 -19.40 -15.38
CA GLU A 677 79.25 -18.58 -16.57
C GLU A 677 78.03 -17.85 -17.18
N SER A 678 77.93 -16.50 -17.21
CA SER A 678 78.92 -15.48 -17.54
C SER A 678 78.32 -14.06 -17.33
N TYR A 679 79.19 -13.03 -17.38
CA TYR A 679 79.01 -11.57 -17.18
C TYR A 679 79.07 -11.10 -15.71
N GLY A 680 80.08 -10.36 -15.25
CA GLY A 680 81.21 -9.69 -15.89
C GLY A 680 81.72 -8.64 -14.89
N LYS A 681 83.00 -8.70 -14.52
CA LYS A 681 83.73 -7.56 -13.95
C LYS A 681 84.02 -6.58 -15.09
N GLU A 682 84.21 -5.30 -14.71
CA GLU A 682 84.39 -4.08 -15.54
C GLU A 682 83.05 -3.45 -15.97
N ALA A 683 82.69 -2.21 -15.61
CA ALA A 683 83.47 -1.02 -15.28
C ALA A 683 82.85 -0.21 -14.12
N ILE A 684 83.67 0.75 -13.65
CA ILE A 684 83.50 1.80 -12.62
C ILE A 684 82.08 2.38 -12.51
#